data_AF-A0A9D8MTX0-F1
#
_entry.id   AF-A0A9D8MTX0-F1
#
_cell.length_a   1.000
_cell.length_b   1.000
_cell.length_c   1.000
_cell.angle_alpha   90.00
_cell.angle_beta   90.00
_cell.angle_gamma   90.00
#
_symmetry.space_group_name_H-M   'P 1'
#
loop_
_entity.id
_entity.type
_entity.pdbx_description
1 polymer ?
#
loop_
_entity_poly.entity_id
_entity_poly.type
_entity_poly.pdbx_seq_one_letter_code
_entity_poly.pdbx_strand_id
1 'polypeptide(L)'
;MPLLKVKRSKNNNRSTNGKPGKTKYDADQQAFNQTYGAMADIRRVVADSKEDIERRTALLSMIALSDHAQKTWLYLDDYFKQINLTHKEFANDEWWMKIQSATGNERLQELALQFLRNGRPLPPELEQYADYERLATLVKEENDAMLAKDIEEWMFTPERPHLDAPTSSFYILFDPVCQDTDANEYTVNVRFQVCRPRLGNRSRSLDKLRDMLSRAAHERELFPVNDWLLLEWLLNELKGEKDSVSQITLNARALHYWLIEWGTSGLFKSASNGHPLYFHNKIVTLEACVKKEKNTLKLHRYLALPDGTAVELQNAKLFAGAPRFVLVNDEFYLLSCSAQSQSLGRHFQTPSLPLKYFSSQFIQNLCKHRYKSEIPWEDICMVHRAKPRFIMELHDNTIQVRLRAVSENNGSIWIWNGKEWSLDLKINKQPAKNSRLEYLDDPRLDKAVNWLRNFDWFTPEHGLWISDATEEFFNHLSQHWNERPAEAEYLGNTGFQHLFLNPKRLRPTLVVSGSGIDWLSVSTEWEIEGMKLTKADLQQLATASNRFVKLPDSGWVELDIDSVHRAQETMSTLGIDELTPIAQKVDMMNAVHLNEETLSTLSGEGVAKLRERVAAFDGIPKQTLPDNIHAQLRSYQYDGFNFLCFLTEMNIGGILADDMGLGKTLQTLAWIL
;
A
#
# COMPACT_ATOMS: atom_id res chain seq x y z
N MET A 1 14.24 -31.38 51.99
CA MET A 1 13.41 -32.60 52.09
C MET A 1 12.06 -32.34 51.43
N PRO A 2 11.97 -32.52 50.10
CA PRO A 2 10.82 -33.21 49.49
C PRO A 2 11.32 -34.17 48.36
N LEU A 3 10.52 -35.05 47.76
CA LEU A 3 9.72 -34.71 46.57
C LEU A 3 8.69 -35.79 46.21
N LEU A 4 7.47 -35.29 46.04
CA LEU A 4 6.23 -35.94 45.63
C LEU A 4 6.11 -36.03 44.09
N LYS A 5 5.35 -37.02 43.63
CA LYS A 5 4.64 -36.98 42.33
C LYS A 5 3.67 -35.80 42.31
N VAL A 6 3.56 -35.10 41.17
CA VAL A 6 2.32 -34.70 40.45
C VAL A 6 2.64 -33.73 39.30
N LYS A 7 1.91 -33.90 38.19
CA LYS A 7 1.87 -33.13 36.93
C LYS A 7 1.62 -31.61 37.10
N ARG A 8 2.26 -30.79 36.26
CA ARG A 8 1.84 -29.48 35.64
C ARG A 8 2.96 -29.09 34.64
N SER A 9 2.76 -28.89 33.33
CA SER A 9 1.94 -27.94 32.53
C SER A 9 2.44 -26.48 32.51
N LYS A 10 2.80 -26.02 31.29
CA LYS A 10 2.95 -24.65 30.72
C LYS A 10 4.16 -23.82 31.23
N ASN A 11 5.00 -23.19 30.40
CA ASN A 11 4.65 -22.26 29.33
C ASN A 11 5.80 -21.99 28.32
N ASN A 12 5.42 -21.72 27.07
CA ASN A 12 6.06 -20.97 25.96
C ASN A 12 7.48 -20.38 26.12
N ASN A 13 8.38 -20.71 25.17
CA ASN A 13 8.63 -19.84 24.01
C ASN A 13 9.39 -20.56 22.87
N ARG A 14 9.16 -20.10 21.64
CA ARG A 14 9.60 -20.60 20.32
C ARG A 14 11.14 -20.72 20.15
N SER A 15 11.60 -21.71 19.36
CA SER A 15 12.30 -21.51 18.05
C SER A 15 13.06 -22.77 17.55
N THR A 16 12.63 -23.30 16.39
CA THR A 16 13.40 -23.86 15.23
C THR A 16 14.38 -25.06 15.30
N ASN A 17 14.10 -26.03 14.40
CA ASN A 17 14.98 -26.79 13.47
C ASN A 17 15.90 -27.94 13.94
N GLY A 18 15.89 -29.02 13.13
CA GLY A 18 17.08 -29.84 12.83
C GLY A 18 16.96 -31.35 13.06
N LYS A 19 17.09 -32.15 11.99
CA LYS A 19 17.22 -33.63 11.98
C LYS A 19 18.42 -34.11 12.84
N PRO A 20 18.38 -35.29 13.49
CA PRO A 20 19.59 -35.90 14.03
C PRO A 20 20.36 -36.58 12.89
N GLY A 21 21.61 -36.18 12.73
CA GLY A 21 22.55 -36.68 11.74
C GLY A 21 23.15 -38.04 12.10
N LYS A 22 23.68 -38.70 11.06
CA LYS A 22 24.57 -39.86 11.15
C LYS A 22 25.63 -39.62 12.23
N THR A 23 25.64 -40.47 13.24
CA THR A 23 26.54 -40.36 14.39
C THR A 23 27.98 -40.74 14.02
N LYS A 24 28.90 -39.97 14.61
CA LYS A 24 30.38 -40.09 14.50
C LYS A 24 30.92 -41.51 14.69
N TYR A 25 30.21 -42.35 15.44
CA TYR A 25 30.57 -43.75 15.71
C TYR A 25 30.59 -44.68 14.47
N ASP A 26 29.74 -44.46 13.46
CA ASP A 26 29.74 -45.31 12.25
C ASP A 26 30.88 -44.94 11.28
N ALA A 27 31.20 -43.64 11.22
CA ALA A 27 32.36 -43.16 10.49
C ALA A 27 33.67 -43.60 11.17
N ASP A 28 33.70 -43.58 12.51
CA ASP A 28 34.84 -44.09 13.28
C ASP A 28 34.98 -45.61 13.14
N GLN A 29 33.90 -46.40 12.98
CA GLN A 29 33.97 -47.84 12.69
C GLN A 29 34.43 -48.17 11.27
N GLN A 30 33.97 -47.42 10.26
CA GLN A 30 34.49 -47.56 8.89
C GLN A 30 35.95 -47.14 8.79
N ALA A 31 36.32 -46.04 9.45
CA ALA A 31 37.70 -45.60 9.56
C ALA A 31 38.55 -46.61 10.36
N PHE A 32 38.03 -47.22 11.44
CA PHE A 32 38.72 -48.27 12.20
C PHE A 32 38.94 -49.53 11.37
N ASN A 33 37.98 -49.96 10.54
CA ASN A 33 38.14 -51.13 9.67
C ASN A 33 39.09 -50.85 8.50
N GLN A 34 39.08 -49.64 7.93
CA GLN A 34 40.08 -49.22 6.93
C GLN A 34 41.48 -49.12 7.53
N THR A 35 41.63 -48.60 8.75
CA THR A 35 42.93 -48.56 9.44
C THR A 35 43.38 -49.94 9.92
N TYR A 36 42.48 -50.86 10.31
CA TYR A 36 42.86 -52.24 10.66
C TYR A 36 43.31 -53.05 9.42
N GLY A 37 42.69 -52.82 8.26
CA GLY A 37 43.14 -53.38 6.98
C GLY A 37 44.52 -52.84 6.56
N ALA A 38 44.69 -51.52 6.60
CA ALA A 38 45.98 -50.88 6.32
C ALA A 38 47.09 -51.30 7.31
N MET A 39 46.77 -51.49 8.60
CA MET A 39 47.72 -52.01 9.60
C MET A 39 48.03 -53.50 9.42
N ALA A 40 47.13 -54.30 8.83
CA ALA A 40 47.40 -55.69 8.50
C ALA A 40 48.39 -55.80 7.33
N ASP A 41 48.30 -54.89 6.36
CA ASP A 41 49.23 -54.81 5.23
C ASP A 41 50.60 -54.27 5.64
N ILE A 42 50.67 -53.30 6.57
CA ILE A 42 51.94 -52.82 7.16
C ILE A 42 52.65 -53.95 7.94
N ARG A 43 51.92 -54.87 8.59
CA ARG A 43 52.52 -56.05 9.23
C ARG A 43 53.13 -57.03 8.23
N ARG A 44 52.63 -57.07 7.00
CA ARG A 44 53.18 -57.90 5.91
C ARG A 44 54.50 -57.31 5.38
N VAL A 45 54.55 -56.00 5.18
CA VAL A 45 55.76 -55.29 4.71
C VAL A 45 56.91 -55.35 5.73
N VAL A 46 56.60 -55.50 7.03
CA VAL A 46 57.61 -55.65 8.11
C VAL A 46 58.05 -57.12 8.32
N ALA A 47 57.33 -58.10 7.76
CA ALA A 47 57.59 -59.53 7.95
C ALA A 47 58.38 -60.21 6.81
N ASP A 48 58.55 -59.53 5.67
CA ASP A 48 59.26 -60.12 4.53
C ASP A 48 60.78 -60.09 4.74
N SER A 49 61.44 -61.23 4.54
CA SER A 49 62.90 -61.31 4.62
C SER A 49 63.54 -60.59 3.43
N LYS A 50 64.79 -60.10 3.57
CA LYS A 50 65.54 -59.49 2.44
C LYS A 50 65.59 -60.41 1.20
N GLU A 51 65.66 -61.71 1.42
CA GLU A 51 65.67 -62.72 0.35
C GLU A 51 64.34 -62.77 -0.42
N ASP A 52 63.20 -62.54 0.24
CA ASP A 52 61.88 -62.56 -0.40
C ASP A 52 61.65 -61.31 -1.26
N ILE A 53 62.14 -60.15 -0.82
CA ILE A 53 62.14 -58.92 -1.62
C ILE A 53 63.05 -59.09 -2.84
N GLU A 54 64.23 -59.68 -2.69
CA GLU A 54 65.15 -59.94 -3.82
C GLU A 54 64.55 -60.91 -4.84
N ARG A 55 63.88 -61.98 -4.40
CA ARG A 55 63.16 -62.92 -5.30
C ARG A 55 62.03 -62.25 -6.07
N ARG A 56 61.21 -61.43 -5.41
CA ARG A 56 60.14 -60.64 -6.04
C ARG A 56 60.70 -59.63 -7.04
N THR A 57 61.79 -58.96 -6.69
CA THR A 57 62.47 -58.00 -7.57
C THR A 57 63.04 -58.70 -8.82
N ALA A 58 63.57 -59.91 -8.67
CA ALA A 58 64.01 -60.73 -9.79
C ALA A 58 62.84 -61.13 -10.73
N LEU A 59 61.68 -61.49 -10.17
CA LEU A 59 60.47 -61.75 -10.96
C LEU A 59 59.98 -60.50 -11.70
N LEU A 60 59.96 -59.33 -11.05
CA LEU A 60 59.61 -58.06 -11.71
C LEU A 60 60.58 -57.71 -12.83
N SER A 61 61.88 -58.00 -12.67
CA SER A 61 62.86 -57.81 -13.75
C SER A 61 62.58 -58.74 -14.94
N MET A 62 62.17 -59.99 -14.71
CA MET A 62 61.75 -60.93 -15.76
C MET A 62 60.44 -60.49 -16.43
N ILE A 63 59.48 -59.92 -15.67
CA ILE A 63 58.23 -59.36 -16.19
C ILE A 63 58.54 -58.16 -17.10
N ALA A 64 59.46 -57.28 -16.69
CA ALA A 64 59.85 -56.10 -17.45
C ALA A 64 60.58 -56.44 -18.77
N LEU A 65 61.45 -57.46 -18.76
CA LEU A 65 62.31 -57.85 -19.90
C LEU A 65 61.68 -58.85 -20.87
N SER A 66 60.54 -59.46 -20.53
CA SER A 66 59.92 -60.51 -21.36
C SER A 66 59.14 -59.94 -22.56
N ASP A 67 59.48 -60.38 -23.77
CA ASP A 67 58.76 -60.01 -25.01
C ASP A 67 57.55 -60.90 -25.31
N HIS A 68 57.38 -62.00 -24.57
CA HIS A 68 56.30 -62.97 -24.81
C HIS A 68 55.16 -62.81 -23.79
N ALA A 69 53.94 -62.53 -24.28
CA ALA A 69 52.77 -62.29 -23.43
C ALA A 69 52.44 -63.45 -22.47
N GLN A 70 52.51 -64.70 -22.94
CA GLN A 70 52.23 -65.88 -22.10
C GLN A 70 53.26 -66.07 -20.98
N LYS A 71 54.55 -65.83 -21.25
CA LYS A 71 55.60 -65.93 -20.23
C LYS A 71 55.45 -64.81 -19.19
N THR A 72 55.16 -63.60 -19.65
CA THR A 72 54.90 -62.44 -18.80
C THR A 72 53.71 -62.68 -17.87
N TRP A 73 52.62 -63.28 -18.38
CA TRP A 73 51.47 -63.67 -17.56
C TRP A 73 51.85 -64.66 -16.46
N LEU A 74 52.68 -65.65 -16.80
CA LEU A 74 53.09 -66.69 -15.85
C LEU A 74 53.99 -66.11 -14.74
N TYR A 75 54.94 -65.24 -15.10
CA TYR A 75 55.77 -64.53 -14.11
C TYR A 75 54.95 -63.60 -13.22
N LEU A 76 53.93 -62.95 -13.78
CA LEU A 76 53.03 -62.05 -13.06
C LEU A 76 52.10 -62.83 -12.11
N ASP A 77 51.61 -64.00 -12.51
CA ASP A 77 50.86 -64.92 -11.65
C ASP A 77 51.73 -65.47 -10.51
N ASP A 78 52.99 -65.82 -10.79
CA ASP A 78 53.94 -66.23 -9.75
C ASP A 78 54.33 -65.09 -8.81
N TYR A 79 54.46 -63.86 -9.31
CA TYR A 79 54.63 -62.66 -8.49
C TYR A 79 53.41 -62.44 -7.58
N PHE A 80 52.19 -62.52 -8.12
CA PHE A 80 50.95 -62.40 -7.34
C PHE A 80 50.81 -63.49 -6.28
N LYS A 81 51.18 -64.74 -6.57
CA LYS A 81 51.21 -65.82 -5.56
C LYS A 81 52.14 -65.49 -4.39
N GLN A 82 53.31 -64.93 -4.65
CA GLN A 82 54.25 -64.56 -3.58
C GLN A 82 53.70 -63.47 -2.65
N ILE A 83 52.82 -62.59 -3.15
CA ILE A 83 52.11 -61.58 -2.34
C ILE A 83 50.69 -62.01 -1.93
N ASN A 84 50.35 -63.30 -2.13
CA ASN A 84 49.04 -63.89 -1.85
C ASN A 84 47.87 -63.14 -2.50
N LEU A 85 48.04 -62.71 -3.75
CA LEU A 85 47.02 -62.11 -4.58
C LEU A 85 46.67 -63.02 -5.75
N THR A 86 45.48 -62.82 -6.31
CA THR A 86 45.07 -63.46 -7.57
C THR A 86 44.71 -62.40 -8.61
N HIS A 87 44.93 -62.69 -9.90
CA HIS A 87 44.62 -61.76 -11.00
C HIS A 87 43.14 -61.34 -11.06
N LYS A 88 42.23 -62.15 -10.52
CA LYS A 88 40.78 -61.88 -10.42
C LYS A 88 40.43 -60.77 -9.43
N GLU A 89 41.38 -60.37 -8.59
CA GLU A 89 41.19 -59.32 -7.60
C GLU A 89 41.35 -57.90 -8.16
N PHE A 90 41.78 -57.77 -9.43
CA PHE A 90 41.83 -56.51 -10.16
C PHE A 90 40.61 -56.42 -11.09
N ALA A 91 39.86 -55.32 -11.03
CA ALA A 91 38.64 -55.15 -11.80
C ALA A 91 38.92 -54.91 -13.31
N ASN A 92 38.09 -55.52 -14.17
CA ASN A 92 38.07 -55.46 -15.65
C ASN A 92 39.25 -56.12 -16.37
N ASP A 93 38.99 -57.00 -17.34
CA ASP A 93 40.03 -57.71 -18.12
C ASP A 93 40.92 -56.80 -19.00
N GLU A 94 40.57 -55.52 -19.13
CA GLU A 94 41.32 -54.55 -19.94
C GLU A 94 42.69 -54.17 -19.35
N TRP A 95 42.92 -54.33 -18.04
CA TRP A 95 44.22 -53.99 -17.45
C TRP A 95 45.36 -54.86 -17.99
N TRP A 96 45.07 -56.12 -18.30
CA TRP A 96 46.05 -57.03 -18.87
C TRP A 96 46.49 -56.59 -20.26
N MET A 97 45.57 -56.09 -21.10
CA MET A 97 45.89 -55.58 -22.44
C MET A 97 46.87 -54.40 -22.37
N LYS A 98 46.75 -53.54 -21.34
CA LYS A 98 47.66 -52.41 -21.10
C LYS A 98 49.04 -52.85 -20.60
N ILE A 99 49.10 -53.86 -19.74
CA ILE A 99 50.38 -54.45 -19.29
C ILE A 99 51.08 -55.20 -20.42
N GLN A 100 50.31 -55.85 -21.31
CA GLN A 100 50.83 -56.53 -22.48
C GLN A 100 51.42 -55.57 -23.51
N SER A 101 50.82 -54.38 -23.70
CA SER A 101 51.28 -53.40 -24.69
C SER A 101 52.51 -52.61 -24.26
N ALA A 102 52.81 -52.53 -22.95
CA ALA A 102 54.00 -51.86 -22.42
C ALA A 102 55.21 -52.81 -22.30
N THR A 103 56.44 -52.30 -22.30
CA THR A 103 57.69 -53.08 -22.09
C THR A 103 58.64 -52.37 -21.12
N GLY A 104 59.50 -53.12 -20.41
CA GLY A 104 60.48 -52.53 -19.51
C GLY A 104 59.85 -51.84 -18.28
N ASN A 105 60.40 -50.68 -17.89
CA ASN A 105 59.93 -49.95 -16.71
C ASN A 105 58.49 -49.44 -16.84
N GLU A 106 58.01 -49.13 -18.05
CA GLU A 106 56.61 -48.70 -18.29
C GLU A 106 55.61 -49.81 -17.93
N ARG A 107 55.98 -51.08 -18.14
CA ARG A 107 55.14 -52.23 -17.75
C ARG A 107 55.00 -52.33 -16.23
N LEU A 108 56.08 -52.03 -15.50
CA LEU A 108 56.07 -52.01 -14.04
C LEU A 108 55.28 -50.81 -13.50
N GLN A 109 55.33 -49.67 -14.19
CA GLN A 109 54.50 -48.49 -13.87
C GLN A 109 53.01 -48.78 -14.05
N GLU A 110 52.61 -49.42 -15.16
CA GLU A 110 51.21 -49.84 -15.38
C GLU A 110 50.74 -50.81 -14.29
N LEU A 111 51.61 -51.76 -13.90
CA LEU A 111 51.31 -52.69 -12.82
C LEU A 111 51.15 -51.96 -11.48
N ALA A 112 52.04 -51.03 -11.14
CA ALA A 112 51.91 -50.19 -9.95
C ALA A 112 50.61 -49.35 -9.96
N LEU A 113 50.23 -48.82 -11.12
CA LEU A 113 49.01 -48.03 -11.30
C LEU A 113 47.73 -48.87 -11.05
N GLN A 114 47.75 -50.17 -11.37
CA GLN A 114 46.64 -51.07 -11.03
C GLN A 114 46.48 -51.32 -9.53
N PHE A 115 47.58 -51.38 -8.77
CA PHE A 115 47.49 -51.47 -7.30
C PHE A 115 46.86 -50.22 -6.71
N LEU A 116 47.29 -49.04 -7.17
CA LEU A 116 46.76 -47.77 -6.70
C LEU A 116 45.29 -47.56 -7.09
N ARG A 117 44.89 -47.91 -8.32
CA ARG A 117 43.49 -47.86 -8.78
C ARG A 117 42.54 -48.69 -7.93
N ASN A 118 42.99 -49.86 -7.47
CA ASN A 118 42.21 -50.77 -6.64
C ASN A 118 42.36 -50.46 -5.13
N GLY A 119 42.98 -49.33 -4.76
CA GLY A 119 43.11 -48.87 -3.38
C GLY A 119 43.99 -49.76 -2.49
N ARG A 120 44.93 -50.51 -3.08
CA ARG A 120 45.80 -51.44 -2.35
C ARG A 120 47.15 -50.79 -2.02
N PRO A 121 47.78 -51.14 -0.89
CA PRO A 121 49.12 -50.66 -0.59
C PRO A 121 50.12 -51.22 -1.60
N LEU A 122 51.04 -50.36 -2.02
CA LEU A 122 52.03 -50.70 -3.03
C LEU A 122 53.16 -51.54 -2.41
N PRO A 123 53.59 -52.64 -3.03
CA PRO A 123 54.78 -53.36 -2.59
C PRO A 123 56.04 -52.50 -2.68
N PRO A 124 57.01 -52.61 -1.74
CA PRO A 124 58.17 -51.72 -1.66
C PRO A 124 59.05 -51.79 -2.92
N GLU A 125 59.12 -52.93 -3.60
CA GLU A 125 59.86 -53.09 -4.86
C GLU A 125 59.25 -52.34 -6.07
N LEU A 126 57.95 -51.99 -5.99
CA LEU A 126 57.21 -51.26 -7.03
C LEU A 126 57.09 -49.76 -6.74
N GLU A 127 57.41 -49.29 -5.52
CA GLU A 127 57.24 -47.88 -5.11
C GLU A 127 58.02 -46.92 -6.01
N GLN A 128 59.21 -47.33 -6.46
CA GLN A 128 60.06 -46.55 -7.37
C GLN A 128 59.43 -46.33 -8.77
N TYR A 129 58.40 -47.10 -9.12
CA TYR A 129 57.68 -47.01 -10.40
C TYR A 129 56.25 -46.46 -10.24
N ALA A 130 55.85 -46.03 -9.04
CA ALA A 130 54.53 -45.45 -8.83
C ALA A 130 54.47 -43.98 -9.27
N ASP A 131 53.64 -43.69 -10.27
CA ASP A 131 53.36 -42.33 -10.75
C ASP A 131 51.95 -41.88 -10.31
N TYR A 132 51.91 -41.11 -9.21
CA TYR A 132 50.66 -40.60 -8.64
C TYR A 132 50.03 -39.48 -9.48
N GLU A 133 50.82 -38.70 -10.24
CA GLU A 133 50.30 -37.66 -11.13
C GLU A 133 49.54 -38.28 -12.30
N ARG A 134 50.10 -39.35 -12.89
CA ARG A 134 49.45 -40.11 -13.97
C ARG A 134 48.17 -40.82 -13.52
N LEU A 135 48.09 -41.26 -12.27
CA LEU A 135 46.84 -41.80 -11.71
C LEU A 135 45.78 -40.71 -11.55
N ALA A 136 46.17 -39.53 -11.06
CA ALA A 136 45.25 -38.41 -10.90
C ALA A 136 44.67 -37.96 -12.25
N THR A 137 45.47 -37.94 -13.33
CA THR A 137 44.98 -37.63 -14.68
C THR A 137 44.02 -38.69 -15.19
N LEU A 138 44.31 -39.98 -14.98
CA LEU A 138 43.43 -41.07 -15.44
C LEU A 138 42.11 -41.14 -14.70
N VAL A 139 42.10 -40.93 -13.38
CA VAL A 139 40.86 -40.86 -12.60
C VAL A 139 40.04 -39.64 -13.02
N LYS A 140 40.71 -38.52 -13.30
CA LYS A 140 40.05 -37.34 -13.84
C LYS A 140 39.47 -37.61 -15.23
N GLU A 141 40.19 -38.25 -16.14
CA GLU A 141 39.70 -38.65 -17.46
C GLU A 141 38.51 -39.61 -17.38
N GLU A 142 38.52 -40.58 -16.46
CA GLU A 142 37.38 -41.49 -16.25
C GLU A 142 36.17 -40.74 -15.69
N ASN A 143 36.37 -39.83 -14.74
CA ASN A 143 35.29 -38.99 -14.21
C ASN A 143 34.76 -38.03 -15.27
N ASP A 144 35.65 -37.43 -16.07
CA ASP A 144 35.29 -36.53 -17.17
C ASP A 144 34.57 -37.31 -18.27
N ALA A 145 34.93 -38.57 -18.54
CA ALA A 145 34.24 -39.46 -19.47
C ALA A 145 32.88 -39.91 -18.94
N MET A 146 32.75 -40.21 -17.64
CA MET A 146 31.47 -40.49 -17.00
C MET A 146 30.56 -39.26 -17.07
N LEU A 147 31.09 -38.08 -16.73
CA LEU A 147 30.37 -36.83 -16.82
C LEU A 147 30.00 -36.47 -18.26
N ALA A 148 30.90 -36.72 -19.23
CA ALA A 148 30.61 -36.55 -20.65
C ALA A 148 29.48 -37.47 -21.09
N LYS A 149 29.48 -38.73 -20.65
CA LYS A 149 28.40 -39.68 -20.92
C LYS A 149 27.08 -39.24 -20.27
N ASP A 150 27.10 -38.79 -19.02
CA ASP A 150 25.91 -38.26 -18.34
C ASP A 150 25.36 -37.01 -19.06
N ILE A 151 26.25 -36.14 -19.53
CA ILE A 151 25.90 -34.94 -20.32
C ILE A 151 25.36 -35.33 -21.69
N GLU A 152 25.97 -36.32 -22.37
CA GLU A 152 25.48 -36.86 -23.63
C GLU A 152 24.09 -37.46 -23.47
N GLU A 153 23.86 -38.28 -22.44
CA GLU A 153 22.54 -38.85 -22.13
C GLU A 153 21.50 -37.78 -21.77
N TRP A 154 21.92 -36.72 -21.08
CA TRP A 154 21.07 -35.57 -20.75
C TRP A 154 20.70 -34.73 -21.98
N MET A 155 21.66 -34.42 -22.85
CA MET A 155 21.45 -33.59 -24.03
C MET A 155 20.80 -34.36 -25.19
N PHE A 156 21.16 -35.64 -25.35
CA PHE A 156 20.75 -36.51 -26.43
C PHE A 156 20.37 -37.88 -25.86
N THR A 157 19.09 -38.08 -25.60
CA THR A 157 18.61 -39.39 -25.17
C THR A 157 18.88 -40.40 -26.28
N PRO A 158 19.60 -41.51 -26.04
CA PRO A 158 19.96 -42.45 -27.09
C PRO A 158 18.70 -43.00 -27.75
N GLU A 159 18.53 -42.77 -29.05
CA GLU A 159 17.45 -43.37 -29.83
C GLU A 159 17.62 -44.89 -29.84
N ARG A 160 16.74 -45.60 -29.12
CA ARG A 160 16.75 -47.07 -29.16
C ARG A 160 16.32 -47.53 -30.55
N PRO A 161 17.00 -48.54 -31.15
CA PRO A 161 16.61 -49.05 -32.46
C PRO A 161 15.15 -49.50 -32.47
N HIS A 162 14.45 -49.26 -33.57
CA HIS A 162 12.99 -49.41 -33.76
C HIS A 162 12.41 -50.81 -33.39
N LEU A 163 13.24 -51.85 -33.24
CA LEU A 163 12.82 -53.18 -32.78
C LEU A 163 12.70 -53.29 -31.25
N ASP A 164 13.24 -52.34 -30.49
CA ASP A 164 13.22 -52.21 -29.03
C ASP A 164 12.45 -50.96 -28.55
N ALA A 165 11.48 -50.50 -29.34
CA ALA A 165 10.60 -49.41 -28.94
C ALA A 165 9.89 -49.79 -27.63
N PRO A 166 9.78 -48.86 -26.65
CA PRO A 166 9.20 -49.16 -25.36
C PRO A 166 7.78 -49.69 -25.55
N THR A 167 7.57 -50.94 -25.16
CA THR A 167 6.28 -51.60 -25.35
C THR A 167 5.23 -50.96 -24.45
N SER A 168 5.61 -50.48 -23.27
CA SER A 168 4.68 -50.02 -22.25
C SER A 168 4.74 -48.51 -22.08
N SER A 169 3.60 -47.89 -21.77
CA SER A 169 3.53 -46.47 -21.42
C SER A 169 2.74 -46.25 -20.14
N PHE A 170 3.11 -45.22 -19.39
CA PHE A 170 2.48 -44.84 -18.14
C PHE A 170 1.82 -43.47 -18.26
N TYR A 171 0.54 -43.41 -17.90
CA TYR A 171 -0.22 -42.17 -17.91
C TYR A 171 -0.93 -41.95 -16.59
N ILE A 172 -1.09 -40.68 -16.26
CA ILE A 172 -1.87 -40.24 -15.11
C ILE A 172 -3.14 -39.59 -15.63
N LEU A 173 -4.29 -40.19 -15.33
CA LEU A 173 -5.60 -39.66 -15.71
C LEU A 173 -6.09 -38.66 -14.68
N PHE A 174 -6.36 -37.44 -15.11
CA PHE A 174 -6.92 -36.36 -14.30
C PHE A 174 -8.42 -36.27 -14.54
N ASP A 175 -9.19 -36.43 -13.47
CA ASP A 175 -10.64 -36.35 -13.47
C ASP A 175 -11.09 -35.19 -12.57
N PRO A 176 -11.44 -34.03 -13.15
CA PRO A 176 -11.84 -32.87 -12.37
C PRO A 176 -13.24 -33.08 -11.78
N VAL A 177 -13.33 -33.10 -10.45
CA VAL A 177 -14.57 -33.26 -9.71
C VAL A 177 -14.94 -31.95 -9.01
N CYS A 178 -16.14 -31.45 -9.30
CA CYS A 178 -16.68 -30.26 -8.64
C CYS A 178 -16.99 -30.60 -7.17
N GLN A 179 -16.36 -29.92 -6.22
CA GLN A 179 -16.62 -30.10 -4.78
C GLN A 179 -17.76 -29.19 -4.29
N ASP A 180 -17.73 -27.93 -4.72
CA ASP A 180 -18.73 -26.94 -4.36
C ASP A 180 -19.19 -26.25 -5.63
N THR A 181 -20.47 -26.44 -5.96
CA THR A 181 -21.09 -25.80 -7.12
C THR A 181 -21.08 -24.29 -6.96
N ASP A 182 -21.29 -23.75 -5.75
CA ASP A 182 -21.38 -22.30 -5.46
C ASP A 182 -20.01 -21.61 -5.56
N ALA A 183 -18.95 -22.31 -5.19
CA ALA A 183 -17.58 -21.82 -5.33
C ALA A 183 -16.94 -22.15 -6.70
N ASN A 184 -17.64 -22.89 -7.58
CA ASN A 184 -17.09 -23.44 -8.83
C ASN A 184 -15.69 -24.07 -8.62
N GLU A 185 -15.49 -24.70 -7.46
CA GLU A 185 -14.19 -25.24 -7.04
C GLU A 185 -14.08 -26.72 -7.41
N TYR A 186 -13.09 -27.04 -8.23
CA TYR A 186 -12.76 -28.39 -8.64
C TYR A 186 -11.57 -28.91 -7.85
N THR A 187 -11.64 -30.19 -7.49
CA THR A 187 -10.47 -30.99 -7.13
C THR A 187 -10.18 -31.99 -8.23
N VAL A 188 -8.95 -32.50 -8.26
CA VAL A 188 -8.55 -33.49 -9.26
C VAL A 188 -8.51 -34.85 -8.60
N ASN A 189 -9.28 -35.78 -9.15
CA ASN A 189 -9.10 -37.18 -8.89
C ASN A 189 -8.14 -37.77 -9.91
N VAL A 190 -7.10 -38.42 -9.41
CA VAL A 190 -6.05 -39.01 -10.22
C VAL A 190 -6.16 -40.52 -10.24
N ARG A 191 -6.09 -41.12 -11.43
CA ARG A 191 -5.98 -42.57 -11.63
C ARG A 191 -4.73 -42.92 -12.43
N PHE A 192 -4.09 -44.03 -12.09
CA PHE A 192 -2.87 -44.49 -12.75
C PHE A 192 -3.17 -45.53 -13.80
N GLN A 193 -2.66 -45.34 -15.02
CA GLN A 193 -2.89 -46.24 -16.14
C GLN A 193 -1.57 -46.70 -16.75
N VAL A 194 -1.43 -48.01 -16.88
CA VAL A 194 -0.33 -48.64 -17.61
C VAL A 194 -0.90 -49.22 -18.89
N CYS A 195 -0.41 -48.77 -20.03
CA CYS A 195 -0.70 -49.34 -21.34
C CYS A 195 0.36 -50.39 -21.66
N ARG A 196 -0.06 -51.60 -22.06
CA ARG A 196 0.83 -52.61 -22.65
C ARG A 196 0.25 -53.09 -23.99
N PRO A 197 1.04 -53.33 -25.05
CA PRO A 197 0.52 -53.52 -26.41
C PRO A 197 -0.37 -54.75 -26.56
N ARG A 198 -0.10 -55.80 -25.76
CA ARG A 198 -0.85 -57.06 -25.78
C ARG A 198 -1.96 -57.16 -24.73
N LEU A 199 -1.90 -56.36 -23.67
CA LEU A 199 -2.82 -56.46 -22.52
C LEU A 199 -3.78 -55.26 -22.43
N GLY A 200 -3.60 -54.27 -23.30
CA GLY A 200 -4.38 -53.04 -23.35
C GLY A 200 -4.08 -52.09 -22.20
N ASN A 201 -4.91 -51.07 -22.10
CA ASN A 201 -4.92 -50.09 -21.02
C ASN A 201 -5.49 -50.72 -19.73
N ARG A 202 -4.71 -50.70 -18.65
CA ARG A 202 -5.18 -51.17 -17.34
C ARG A 202 -4.91 -50.15 -16.25
N SER A 203 -5.95 -49.79 -15.49
CA SER A 203 -5.78 -49.02 -14.26
C SER A 203 -5.07 -49.87 -13.19
N ARG A 204 -4.12 -49.27 -12.48
CA ARG A 204 -3.30 -49.96 -11.46
C ARG A 204 -3.41 -49.23 -10.11
N SER A 205 -3.45 -49.99 -9.03
CA SER A 205 -3.31 -49.47 -7.66
C SER A 205 -1.84 -49.22 -7.34
N LEU A 206 -1.58 -48.42 -6.30
CA LEU A 206 -0.21 -48.11 -5.85
C LEU A 206 0.62 -49.36 -5.56
N ASP A 207 0.04 -50.39 -4.93
CA ASP A 207 0.73 -51.67 -4.68
C ASP A 207 1.31 -52.31 -5.92
N LYS A 208 0.50 -52.35 -6.99
CA LYS A 208 0.90 -52.96 -8.25
C LYS A 208 1.98 -52.13 -8.96
N LEU A 209 2.03 -50.82 -8.72
CA LEU A 209 3.09 -49.96 -9.24
C LEU A 209 4.39 -50.12 -8.41
N ARG A 210 4.30 -50.27 -7.08
CA ARG A 210 5.47 -50.53 -6.21
C ARG A 210 6.08 -51.91 -6.46
N ASP A 211 5.26 -52.94 -6.67
CA ASP A 211 5.70 -54.28 -7.09
C ASP A 211 6.36 -54.25 -8.49
N MET A 212 5.99 -53.29 -9.34
CA MET A 212 6.62 -53.08 -10.65
C MET A 212 8.05 -52.51 -10.50
N LEU A 213 8.24 -51.54 -9.60
CA LEU A 213 9.57 -50.98 -9.32
C LEU A 213 10.51 -51.97 -8.61
N SER A 214 10.01 -52.89 -7.80
CA SER A 214 10.86 -53.84 -7.07
C SER A 214 11.46 -54.94 -7.96
N ARG A 215 10.88 -55.19 -9.14
CA ARG A 215 11.35 -56.17 -10.15
C ARG A 215 12.38 -55.56 -11.12
N ALA A 216 13.16 -54.60 -10.62
CA ALA A 216 13.67 -53.36 -11.23
C ALA A 216 14.44 -53.40 -12.56
N ALA A 217 15.02 -54.52 -13.00
CA ALA A 217 15.90 -54.49 -14.18
C ALA A 217 15.13 -54.60 -15.50
N HIS A 218 14.31 -55.65 -15.64
CA HIS A 218 13.65 -55.95 -16.91
C HIS A 218 12.45 -55.02 -17.18
N GLU A 219 11.73 -54.57 -16.14
CA GLU A 219 10.59 -53.67 -16.35
C GLU A 219 11.01 -52.25 -16.73
N ARG A 220 12.17 -51.76 -16.26
CA ARG A 220 12.69 -50.43 -16.63
C ARG A 220 12.99 -50.31 -18.13
N GLU A 221 13.41 -51.40 -18.76
CA GLU A 221 13.69 -51.44 -20.20
C GLU A 221 12.41 -51.31 -21.05
N LEU A 222 11.24 -51.68 -20.50
CA LEU A 222 9.97 -51.69 -21.24
C LEU A 222 9.27 -50.34 -21.36
N PHE A 223 9.70 -49.33 -20.59
CA PHE A 223 9.11 -47.99 -20.55
C PHE A 223 10.05 -46.93 -21.16
N PRO A 224 9.50 -45.83 -21.69
CA PRO A 224 10.27 -44.62 -21.94
C PRO A 224 10.92 -44.11 -20.65
N VAL A 225 12.07 -43.44 -20.78
CA VAL A 225 12.82 -42.90 -19.63
C VAL A 225 11.95 -41.93 -18.81
N ASN A 226 11.22 -41.03 -19.47
CA ASN A 226 10.36 -40.05 -18.79
C ASN A 226 9.18 -40.69 -18.04
N ASP A 227 8.53 -41.70 -18.61
CA ASP A 227 7.45 -42.44 -17.98
C ASP A 227 7.94 -43.16 -16.72
N TRP A 228 9.15 -43.74 -16.78
CA TRP A 228 9.75 -44.44 -15.65
C TRP A 228 10.17 -43.47 -14.55
N LEU A 229 10.79 -42.35 -14.89
CA LEU A 229 11.14 -41.29 -13.94
C LEU A 229 9.91 -40.71 -13.25
N LEU A 230 8.81 -40.48 -13.98
CA LEU A 230 7.53 -40.06 -13.40
C LEU A 230 7.03 -41.08 -12.40
N LEU A 231 7.11 -42.38 -12.73
CA LEU A 231 6.65 -43.45 -11.86
C LEU A 231 7.48 -43.56 -10.57
N GLU A 232 8.80 -43.42 -10.67
CA GLU A 232 9.71 -43.37 -9.51
C GLU A 232 9.44 -42.15 -8.63
N TRP A 233 9.32 -40.97 -9.24
CA TRP A 233 9.01 -39.71 -8.54
C TRP A 233 7.65 -39.81 -7.81
N LEU A 234 6.62 -40.30 -8.49
CA LEU A 234 5.27 -40.43 -7.95
C LEU A 234 5.22 -41.37 -6.76
N LEU A 235 5.89 -42.51 -6.84
CA LEU A 235 5.93 -43.48 -5.74
C LEU A 235 6.75 -42.97 -4.55
N ASN A 236 7.74 -42.11 -4.79
CA ASN A 236 8.45 -41.41 -3.72
C ASN A 236 7.54 -40.39 -3.01
N GLU A 237 6.78 -39.61 -3.77
CA GLU A 237 5.88 -38.60 -3.23
C GLU A 237 4.70 -39.22 -2.44
N LEU A 238 4.23 -40.38 -2.88
CA LEU A 238 3.11 -41.10 -2.27
C LEU A 238 3.53 -42.20 -1.29
N LYS A 239 4.72 -42.11 -0.69
CA LYS A 239 5.22 -43.08 0.31
C LYS A 239 4.31 -43.22 1.55
N GLY A 240 3.57 -42.18 1.90
CA GLY A 240 2.67 -42.16 3.06
C GLY A 240 1.22 -42.61 2.80
N GLU A 241 0.85 -42.82 1.53
CA GLU A 241 -0.52 -43.20 1.15
C GLU A 241 -0.75 -44.71 1.20
N LYS A 242 -2.00 -45.11 1.48
CA LYS A 242 -2.37 -46.53 1.56
C LYS A 242 -2.25 -47.21 0.20
N ASP A 243 -1.43 -48.23 0.20
CA ASP A 243 -1.23 -49.35 -0.72
C ASP A 243 -2.42 -49.72 -1.65
N SER A 244 -3.61 -49.89 -1.08
CA SER A 244 -4.80 -50.36 -1.81
C SER A 244 -5.55 -49.29 -2.63
N VAL A 245 -5.10 -48.04 -2.62
CA VAL A 245 -5.79 -46.93 -3.28
C VAL A 245 -5.55 -46.96 -4.80
N SER A 246 -6.64 -46.99 -5.57
CA SER A 246 -6.63 -46.92 -7.05
C SER A 246 -6.87 -45.50 -7.59
N GLN A 247 -7.31 -44.58 -6.72
CA GLN A 247 -7.62 -43.20 -7.07
C GLN A 247 -7.27 -42.26 -5.92
N ILE A 248 -6.57 -41.17 -6.23
CA ILE A 248 -6.13 -40.18 -5.23
C ILE A 248 -6.79 -38.85 -5.53
N THR A 249 -7.37 -38.20 -4.53
CA THR A 249 -7.84 -36.82 -4.66
C THR A 249 -6.69 -35.87 -4.34
N LEU A 250 -6.20 -35.15 -5.34
CA LEU A 250 -5.18 -34.13 -5.15
C LEU A 250 -5.80 -32.90 -4.51
N ASN A 251 -5.19 -32.47 -3.41
CA ASN A 251 -5.43 -31.14 -2.86
C ASN A 251 -4.75 -30.08 -3.74
N ALA A 252 -5.12 -28.81 -3.54
CA ALA A 252 -4.56 -27.67 -4.25
C ALA A 252 -3.02 -27.69 -4.33
N ARG A 253 -2.37 -27.87 -3.19
CA ARG A 253 -0.90 -27.81 -3.09
C ARG A 253 -0.22 -28.96 -3.86
N ALA A 254 -0.76 -30.16 -3.77
CA ALA A 254 -0.26 -31.32 -4.51
C ALA A 254 -0.45 -31.12 -6.01
N LEU A 255 -1.61 -30.63 -6.44
CA LEU A 255 -1.86 -30.28 -7.83
C LEU A 255 -0.83 -29.28 -8.36
N HIS A 256 -0.51 -28.24 -7.58
CA HIS A 256 0.49 -27.24 -7.99
C HIS A 256 1.86 -27.88 -8.22
N TYR A 257 2.30 -28.69 -7.26
CA TYR A 257 3.60 -29.35 -7.34
C TYR A 257 3.67 -30.30 -8.54
N TRP A 258 2.61 -31.07 -8.78
CA TRP A 258 2.54 -32.01 -9.89
C TRP A 258 2.56 -31.30 -11.25
N LEU A 259 1.81 -30.20 -11.40
CA LEU A 259 1.79 -29.41 -12.63
C LEU A 259 3.14 -28.74 -12.89
N ILE A 260 3.81 -28.21 -11.87
CA ILE A 260 5.11 -27.55 -12.03
C ILE A 260 6.19 -28.55 -12.50
N GLU A 261 6.25 -29.73 -11.89
CA GLU A 261 7.29 -30.72 -12.20
C GLU A 261 7.05 -31.43 -13.55
N TRP A 262 5.80 -31.82 -13.84
CA TRP A 262 5.50 -32.72 -14.96
C TRP A 262 4.49 -32.16 -15.97
N GLY A 263 4.01 -30.94 -15.79
CA GLY A 263 2.94 -30.37 -16.61
C GLY A 263 3.30 -30.13 -18.08
N THR A 264 4.58 -30.10 -18.45
CA THR A 264 5.02 -30.00 -19.86
C THR A 264 5.23 -31.35 -20.54
N SER A 265 5.22 -32.45 -19.77
CA SER A 265 5.58 -33.79 -20.27
C SER A 265 4.51 -34.45 -21.16
N GLY A 266 3.26 -33.99 -21.10
CA GLY A 266 2.12 -34.62 -21.79
C GLY A 266 1.72 -35.99 -21.21
N LEU A 267 2.30 -36.40 -20.08
CA LEU A 267 2.01 -37.66 -19.39
C LEU A 267 0.70 -37.60 -18.59
N PHE A 268 0.24 -36.39 -18.28
CA PHE A 268 -1.08 -36.15 -17.71
C PHE A 268 -2.12 -36.18 -18.83
N LYS A 269 -3.20 -36.93 -18.65
CA LYS A 269 -4.28 -37.02 -19.63
C LYS A 269 -5.62 -36.74 -18.96
N SER A 270 -6.51 -36.07 -19.67
CA SER A 270 -7.87 -35.86 -19.19
C SER A 270 -8.65 -37.18 -19.21
N ALA A 271 -9.35 -37.48 -18.12
CA ALA A 271 -10.13 -38.71 -17.99
C ALA A 271 -11.34 -38.75 -18.96
N SER A 272 -11.82 -37.60 -19.45
CA SER A 272 -13.02 -37.52 -20.28
C SER A 272 -12.77 -37.79 -21.76
N ASN A 273 -11.64 -37.33 -22.30
CA ASN A 273 -11.31 -37.40 -23.73
C ASN A 273 -9.97 -38.10 -24.01
N GLY A 274 -9.14 -38.36 -22.99
CA GLY A 274 -7.83 -38.97 -23.13
C GLY A 274 -6.76 -38.05 -23.72
N HIS A 275 -7.08 -36.77 -23.95
CA HIS A 275 -6.13 -35.80 -24.47
C HIS A 275 -5.07 -35.44 -23.42
N PRO A 276 -3.81 -35.20 -23.84
CA PRO A 276 -2.75 -34.77 -22.94
C PRO A 276 -3.07 -33.38 -22.37
N LEU A 277 -2.84 -33.24 -21.07
CA LEU A 277 -2.97 -31.98 -20.33
C LEU A 277 -1.61 -31.30 -20.26
N TYR A 278 -1.61 -30.00 -20.53
CA TYR A 278 -0.39 -29.22 -20.50
C TYR A 278 -0.42 -28.10 -19.48
N PHE A 279 0.74 -27.74 -18.95
CA PHE A 279 0.96 -26.56 -18.14
C PHE A 279 2.27 -25.88 -18.56
N HIS A 280 2.14 -24.75 -19.26
CA HIS A 280 3.28 -23.99 -19.79
C HIS A 280 3.58 -22.72 -18.98
N ASN A 281 3.25 -22.69 -17.69
CA ASN A 281 3.40 -21.51 -16.83
C ASN A 281 2.74 -20.23 -17.38
N LYS A 282 1.70 -20.38 -18.22
CA LYS A 282 0.96 -19.28 -18.81
C LYS A 282 0.00 -18.66 -17.80
N ILE A 283 -0.16 -17.34 -17.87
CA ILE A 283 -1.04 -16.58 -16.96
C ILE A 283 -2.29 -16.11 -17.72
N VAL A 284 -3.46 -16.32 -17.13
CA VAL A 284 -4.75 -15.80 -17.62
C VAL A 284 -5.24 -14.69 -16.72
N THR A 285 -5.79 -13.63 -17.32
CA THR A 285 -6.40 -12.52 -16.62
C THR A 285 -7.92 -12.63 -16.66
N LEU A 286 -8.59 -12.28 -15.57
CA LEU A 286 -10.04 -12.13 -15.55
C LEU A 286 -10.40 -10.73 -16.04
N GLU A 287 -11.04 -10.64 -17.19
CA GLU A 287 -11.47 -9.39 -17.80
C GLU A 287 -12.99 -9.28 -17.87
N ALA A 288 -13.49 -8.08 -18.16
CA ALA A 288 -14.91 -7.83 -18.37
C ALA A 288 -15.16 -7.00 -19.64
N CYS A 289 -16.35 -7.15 -20.21
CA CYS A 289 -16.82 -6.38 -21.37
C CYS A 289 -18.33 -6.11 -21.24
N VAL A 290 -18.77 -4.90 -21.60
CA VAL A 290 -20.19 -4.56 -21.62
C VAL A 290 -20.83 -4.98 -22.95
N LYS A 291 -21.89 -5.79 -22.89
CA LYS A 291 -22.64 -6.30 -24.05
C LYS A 291 -24.15 -5.97 -23.93
N LYS A 292 -24.85 -5.87 -25.08
CA LYS A 292 -26.32 -5.74 -25.13
C LYS A 292 -26.96 -7.10 -25.32
N GLU A 293 -27.81 -7.53 -24.38
CA GLU A 293 -28.61 -8.74 -24.52
C GLU A 293 -30.09 -8.45 -24.29
N LYS A 294 -30.95 -8.82 -25.26
CA LYS A 294 -32.42 -8.73 -25.14
C LYS A 294 -32.90 -7.40 -24.54
N ASN A 295 -32.32 -6.30 -25.02
CA ASN A 295 -32.60 -4.92 -24.60
C ASN A 295 -32.11 -4.51 -23.19
N THR A 296 -31.23 -5.31 -22.56
CA THR A 296 -30.56 -4.95 -21.29
C THR A 296 -29.05 -4.94 -21.47
N LEU A 297 -28.38 -3.96 -20.88
CA LEU A 297 -26.92 -3.91 -20.85
C LEU A 297 -26.42 -4.79 -19.72
N LYS A 298 -25.48 -5.69 -20.02
CA LYS A 298 -24.87 -6.59 -19.05
C LYS A 298 -23.35 -6.49 -19.12
N LEU A 299 -22.72 -6.59 -17.95
CA LEU A 299 -21.28 -6.77 -17.83
C LEU A 299 -20.97 -8.27 -17.92
N HIS A 300 -20.37 -8.70 -19.01
CA HIS A 300 -19.88 -10.06 -19.23
C HIS A 300 -18.44 -10.18 -18.75
N ARG A 301 -18.12 -11.25 -18.03
CA ARG A 301 -16.77 -11.57 -17.56
C ARG A 301 -16.23 -12.76 -18.34
N TYR A 302 -14.96 -12.73 -18.70
CA TYR A 302 -14.28 -13.77 -19.48
C TYR A 302 -12.82 -13.88 -19.06
N LEU A 303 -12.17 -14.98 -19.43
CA LEU A 303 -10.73 -15.16 -19.26
C LEU A 303 -10.02 -14.73 -20.54
N ALA A 304 -9.08 -13.80 -20.43
CA ALA A 304 -8.19 -13.46 -21.51
C ALA A 304 -6.97 -14.38 -21.44
N LEU A 305 -6.76 -15.13 -22.51
CA LEU A 305 -5.60 -15.98 -22.71
C LEU A 305 -4.40 -15.15 -23.20
N PRO A 306 -3.15 -15.60 -22.97
CA PRO A 306 -1.96 -14.89 -23.43
C PRO A 306 -1.88 -14.69 -24.96
N ASP A 307 -2.59 -15.51 -25.73
CA ASP A 307 -2.68 -15.43 -27.19
C ASP A 307 -3.70 -14.35 -27.65
N GLY A 308 -4.37 -13.67 -26.72
CA GLY A 308 -5.38 -12.66 -26.98
C GLY A 308 -6.79 -13.22 -27.18
N THR A 309 -6.98 -14.54 -27.10
CA THR A 309 -8.31 -15.14 -27.21
C THR A 309 -9.10 -14.98 -25.91
N ALA A 310 -10.42 -14.84 -26.04
CA ALA A 310 -11.33 -14.67 -24.91
C ALA A 310 -12.16 -15.94 -24.71
N VAL A 311 -12.12 -16.51 -23.51
CA VAL A 311 -12.88 -17.71 -23.16
C VAL A 311 -13.94 -17.40 -22.11
N GLU A 312 -15.16 -17.86 -22.36
CA GLU A 312 -16.26 -17.73 -21.42
C GLU A 312 -15.99 -18.52 -20.14
N LEU A 313 -16.36 -17.94 -18.99
CA LEU A 313 -16.08 -18.54 -17.69
C LEU A 313 -16.75 -19.91 -17.48
N GLN A 314 -17.86 -20.19 -18.18
CA GLN A 314 -18.54 -21.49 -18.09
C GLN A 314 -17.71 -22.64 -18.67
N ASN A 315 -16.82 -22.35 -19.60
CA ASN A 315 -15.94 -23.34 -20.24
C ASN A 315 -14.65 -23.56 -19.45
N ALA A 316 -14.50 -22.89 -18.30
CA ALA A 316 -13.30 -22.87 -17.50
C ALA A 316 -13.54 -23.52 -16.12
N LYS A 317 -12.70 -24.48 -15.75
CA LYS A 317 -12.75 -25.16 -14.46
C LYS A 317 -11.74 -24.55 -13.51
N LEU A 318 -12.20 -24.01 -12.39
CA LEU A 318 -11.36 -23.34 -11.39
C LEU A 318 -10.93 -24.34 -10.30
N PHE A 319 -9.63 -24.39 -10.01
CA PHE A 319 -9.10 -25.20 -8.93
C PHE A 319 -8.82 -24.34 -7.70
N ALA A 320 -9.23 -24.83 -6.53
CA ALA A 320 -8.97 -24.19 -5.25
C ALA A 320 -7.45 -24.11 -4.99
N GLY A 321 -6.99 -23.08 -4.26
CA GLY A 321 -5.57 -22.88 -3.95
C GLY A 321 -5.07 -21.44 -4.10
N ALA A 322 -3.83 -21.19 -3.68
CA ALA A 322 -3.09 -19.96 -4.00
C ALA A 322 -1.65 -20.36 -4.39
N PRO A 323 -1.18 -20.06 -5.63
CA PRO A 323 -1.91 -19.42 -6.75
C PRO A 323 -3.10 -20.27 -7.26
N ARG A 324 -4.06 -19.67 -7.96
CA ARG A 324 -5.21 -20.42 -8.51
C ARG A 324 -4.92 -20.92 -9.91
N PHE A 325 -5.29 -22.17 -10.19
CA PHE A 325 -5.24 -22.74 -11.54
C PHE A 325 -6.62 -22.75 -12.18
N VAL A 326 -6.64 -22.57 -13.50
CA VAL A 326 -7.82 -22.71 -14.33
C VAL A 326 -7.49 -23.67 -15.47
N LEU A 327 -8.35 -24.65 -15.70
CA LEU A 327 -8.27 -25.54 -16.85
C LEU A 327 -9.20 -25.04 -17.95
N VAL A 328 -8.64 -24.80 -19.13
CA VAL A 328 -9.34 -24.37 -20.35
C VAL A 328 -8.83 -25.21 -21.51
N ASN A 329 -9.74 -25.87 -22.24
CA ASN A 329 -9.40 -26.66 -23.44
C ASN A 329 -8.18 -27.58 -23.26
N ASP A 330 -8.15 -28.35 -22.16
CA ASP A 330 -7.07 -29.28 -21.81
C ASP A 330 -5.69 -28.64 -21.45
N GLU A 331 -5.62 -27.32 -21.27
CA GLU A 331 -4.42 -26.62 -20.78
C GLU A 331 -4.69 -25.90 -19.45
N PHE A 332 -3.75 -26.04 -18.52
CA PHE A 332 -3.76 -25.34 -17.24
C PHE A 332 -3.11 -23.97 -17.36
N TYR A 333 -3.74 -22.99 -16.72
CA TYR A 333 -3.30 -21.60 -16.66
C TYR A 333 -3.29 -21.09 -15.22
N LEU A 334 -2.35 -20.21 -14.91
CA LEU A 334 -2.31 -19.46 -13.65
C LEU A 334 -3.25 -18.27 -13.74
N LEU A 335 -4.20 -18.15 -12.82
CA LEU A 335 -5.11 -17.01 -12.79
C LEU A 335 -4.46 -15.82 -12.07
N SER A 336 -4.14 -14.75 -12.81
CA SER A 336 -3.77 -13.46 -12.22
C SER A 336 -5.02 -12.70 -11.80
N CYS A 337 -5.58 -13.05 -10.65
CA CYS A 337 -6.62 -12.24 -10.03
C CYS A 337 -6.06 -11.58 -8.76
N SER A 338 -6.23 -10.26 -8.66
CA SER A 338 -5.92 -9.49 -7.44
C SER A 338 -6.92 -9.76 -6.30
N ALA A 339 -8.05 -10.41 -6.60
CA ALA A 339 -9.08 -10.69 -5.62
C ALA A 339 -8.73 -11.94 -4.80
N GLN A 340 -8.28 -11.72 -3.56
CA GLN A 340 -8.29 -12.70 -2.47
C GLN A 340 -9.72 -13.10 -2.06
N SER A 341 -10.69 -13.08 -2.97
CA SER A 341 -12.07 -13.35 -2.63
C SER A 341 -12.31 -14.87 -2.56
N GLN A 342 -12.87 -15.30 -1.43
CA GLN A 342 -13.46 -16.63 -1.25
C GLN A 342 -14.67 -16.86 -2.20
N SER A 343 -15.12 -15.82 -2.91
CA SER A 343 -16.32 -15.81 -3.74
C SER A 343 -16.05 -15.78 -5.25
N LEU A 344 -14.82 -16.04 -5.70
CA LEU A 344 -14.46 -16.04 -7.12
C LEU A 344 -15.32 -17.02 -7.95
N GLY A 345 -15.76 -18.12 -7.34
CA GLY A 345 -16.70 -19.09 -7.92
C GLY A 345 -17.98 -18.49 -8.49
N ARG A 346 -18.56 -17.51 -7.80
CA ARG A 346 -19.79 -16.83 -8.23
C ARG A 346 -19.61 -16.12 -9.56
N HIS A 347 -18.38 -15.68 -9.88
CA HIS A 347 -18.07 -15.07 -11.17
C HIS A 347 -18.21 -16.08 -12.32
N PHE A 348 -17.85 -17.34 -12.08
CA PHE A 348 -17.93 -18.41 -13.08
C PHE A 348 -19.35 -18.94 -13.27
N GLN A 349 -20.15 -19.00 -12.19
CA GLN A 349 -21.57 -19.38 -12.27
C GLN A 349 -22.42 -18.33 -13.00
N THR A 350 -22.18 -17.05 -12.72
CA THR A 350 -22.93 -15.94 -13.29
C THR A 350 -22.04 -15.12 -14.22
N PRO A 351 -21.75 -15.58 -15.45
CA PRO A 351 -20.77 -14.89 -16.30
C PRO A 351 -21.19 -13.46 -16.66
N SER A 352 -22.50 -13.17 -16.68
CA SER A 352 -23.04 -11.85 -16.97
C SER A 352 -23.95 -11.32 -15.86
N LEU A 353 -23.82 -10.01 -15.58
CA LEU A 353 -24.67 -9.29 -14.64
C LEU A 353 -25.25 -8.03 -15.30
N PRO A 354 -26.57 -7.80 -15.22
CA PRO A 354 -27.17 -6.55 -15.68
C PRO A 354 -26.57 -5.31 -15.00
N LEU A 355 -26.30 -4.26 -15.79
CA LEU A 355 -25.70 -3.01 -15.28
C LEU A 355 -26.54 -2.36 -14.18
N LYS A 356 -27.86 -2.56 -14.18
CA LYS A 356 -28.78 -2.06 -13.13
C LYS A 356 -28.46 -2.50 -11.70
N TYR A 357 -27.66 -3.56 -11.51
CA TYR A 357 -27.25 -4.05 -10.19
C TYR A 357 -25.96 -3.41 -9.69
N PHE A 358 -25.25 -2.66 -10.54
CA PHE A 358 -24.01 -1.99 -10.16
C PHE A 358 -24.32 -0.57 -9.66
N SER A 359 -23.42 -0.02 -8.84
CA SER A 359 -23.55 1.36 -8.36
C SER A 359 -23.42 2.34 -9.53
N SER A 360 -24.06 3.50 -9.39
CA SER A 360 -23.92 4.62 -10.33
C SER A 360 -22.45 5.00 -10.51
N GLN A 361 -21.66 5.08 -9.44
CA GLN A 361 -20.22 5.34 -9.51
C GLN A 361 -19.47 4.33 -10.39
N PHE A 362 -19.76 3.04 -10.25
CA PHE A 362 -19.10 2.02 -11.07
C PHE A 362 -19.46 2.20 -12.55
N ILE A 363 -20.75 2.44 -12.84
CA ILE A 363 -21.23 2.70 -14.20
C ILE A 363 -20.60 3.97 -14.78
N GLN A 364 -20.52 5.05 -14.00
CA GLN A 364 -19.87 6.31 -14.38
C GLN A 364 -18.39 6.09 -14.71
N ASN A 365 -17.68 5.33 -13.89
CA ASN A 365 -16.28 4.99 -14.15
C ASN A 365 -16.12 4.17 -15.44
N LEU A 366 -17.03 3.22 -15.70
CA LEU A 366 -17.03 2.48 -16.96
C LEU A 366 -17.21 3.42 -18.17
N CYS A 367 -18.17 4.35 -18.12
CA CYS A 367 -18.39 5.34 -19.19
C CYS A 367 -17.18 6.27 -19.33
N LYS A 368 -16.69 6.88 -18.23
CA LYS A 368 -15.60 7.87 -18.21
C LYS A 368 -14.29 7.31 -18.75
N HIS A 369 -13.94 6.08 -18.37
CA HIS A 369 -12.73 5.42 -18.83
C HIS A 369 -12.92 4.66 -20.15
N ARG A 370 -14.10 4.74 -20.78
CA ARG A 370 -14.44 4.01 -22.01
C ARG A 370 -14.03 2.54 -21.92
N TYR A 371 -14.45 1.88 -20.85
CA TYR A 371 -14.08 0.49 -20.59
C TYR A 371 -14.51 -0.43 -21.75
N LYS A 372 -13.90 -1.60 -21.91
CA LYS A 372 -14.16 -2.48 -23.07
C LYS A 372 -15.67 -2.76 -23.23
N SER A 373 -16.21 -2.45 -24.40
CA SER A 373 -17.62 -2.67 -24.75
C SER A 373 -17.76 -3.05 -26.22
N GLU A 374 -18.75 -3.89 -26.52
CA GLU A 374 -19.14 -4.22 -27.90
C GLU A 374 -19.99 -3.12 -28.56
N ILE A 375 -20.56 -2.22 -27.77
CA ILE A 375 -21.40 -1.12 -28.25
C ILE A 375 -20.63 0.18 -28.04
N PRO A 376 -20.69 1.15 -28.96
CA PRO A 376 -20.15 2.48 -28.73
C PRO A 376 -20.74 3.07 -27.44
N TRP A 377 -19.88 3.63 -26.57
CA TRP A 377 -20.31 4.26 -25.33
C TRP A 377 -21.29 5.42 -25.55
N GLU A 378 -21.29 6.04 -26.72
CA GLU A 378 -22.21 7.10 -27.15
C GLU A 378 -23.68 6.62 -27.21
N ASP A 379 -23.89 5.33 -27.45
CA ASP A 379 -25.22 4.72 -27.47
C ASP A 379 -25.66 4.21 -26.09
N ILE A 380 -24.70 4.02 -25.18
CA ILE A 380 -24.92 3.51 -23.82
C ILE A 380 -25.14 4.64 -22.83
N CYS A 381 -24.25 5.65 -22.85
CA CYS A 381 -24.23 6.73 -21.88
C CYS A 381 -24.47 8.09 -22.55
N MET A 382 -25.25 8.94 -21.89
CA MET A 382 -25.42 10.33 -22.28
C MET A 382 -24.62 11.22 -21.34
N VAL A 383 -23.70 11.99 -21.90
CA VAL A 383 -22.82 12.88 -21.14
C VAL A 383 -23.48 14.24 -21.01
N HIS A 384 -23.61 14.72 -19.79
CA HIS A 384 -24.12 16.05 -19.48
C HIS A 384 -22.99 16.95 -19.00
N ARG A 385 -22.83 18.11 -19.63
CA ARG A 385 -22.12 19.23 -19.03
C ARG A 385 -23.04 19.88 -18.00
N ALA A 386 -22.48 20.34 -16.88
CA ALA A 386 -23.29 20.87 -15.81
C ALA A 386 -22.58 21.98 -15.04
N LYS A 387 -23.34 22.99 -14.65
CA LYS A 387 -22.86 24.06 -13.78
C LYS A 387 -23.10 23.68 -12.31
N PRO A 388 -22.06 23.73 -11.45
CA PRO A 388 -22.24 23.55 -10.03
C PRO A 388 -23.02 24.72 -9.43
N ARG A 389 -23.90 24.41 -8.47
CA ARG A 389 -24.73 25.35 -7.72
C ARG A 389 -24.62 25.03 -6.23
N PHE A 390 -24.07 25.96 -5.46
CA PHE A 390 -24.04 25.90 -4.00
C PHE A 390 -25.28 26.60 -3.44
N ILE A 391 -25.99 25.92 -2.55
CA ILE A 391 -27.08 26.51 -1.77
C ILE A 391 -26.61 26.54 -0.32
N MET A 392 -26.37 27.73 0.22
CA MET A 392 -25.82 27.99 1.55
C MET A 392 -26.92 28.61 2.44
N GLU A 393 -27.38 27.88 3.44
CA GLU A 393 -28.42 28.32 4.38
C GLU A 393 -27.77 28.54 5.75
N LEU A 394 -27.69 29.80 6.19
CA LEU A 394 -27.20 30.14 7.53
C LEU A 394 -28.37 30.21 8.52
N HIS A 395 -28.35 29.35 9.52
CA HIS A 395 -29.22 29.41 10.69
C HIS A 395 -28.43 29.89 11.91
N ASP A 396 -29.10 30.20 13.02
CA ASP A 396 -28.49 30.86 14.19
C ASP A 396 -27.16 30.24 14.66
N ASN A 397 -27.08 28.91 14.66
CA ASN A 397 -25.91 28.15 15.12
C ASN A 397 -25.29 27.23 14.06
N THR A 398 -25.88 27.12 12.87
CA THR A 398 -25.45 26.10 11.89
C THR A 398 -25.48 26.65 10.48
N ILE A 399 -24.54 26.21 9.66
CA ILE A 399 -24.47 26.49 8.23
C ILE A 399 -24.76 25.20 7.49
N GLN A 400 -25.80 25.21 6.68
CA GLN A 400 -26.17 24.10 5.83
C GLN A 400 -25.78 24.39 4.38
N VAL A 401 -25.16 23.42 3.72
CA VAL A 401 -24.72 23.51 2.35
C VAL A 401 -25.26 22.33 1.56
N ARG A 402 -25.87 22.64 0.42
CA ARG A 402 -26.23 21.64 -0.59
C ARG A 402 -25.50 21.95 -1.87
N LEU A 403 -24.69 21.00 -2.33
CA LEU A 403 -24.02 21.07 -3.63
C LEU A 403 -24.88 20.35 -4.68
N ARG A 404 -25.37 21.14 -5.64
CA ARG A 404 -26.14 20.67 -6.79
C ARG A 404 -25.40 20.93 -8.09
N ALA A 405 -25.78 20.23 -9.15
CA ALA A 405 -25.32 20.49 -10.50
C ALA A 405 -26.52 20.57 -11.44
N VAL A 406 -26.58 21.60 -12.27
CA VAL A 406 -27.63 21.80 -13.25
C VAL A 406 -27.07 21.50 -14.63
N SER A 407 -27.61 20.46 -15.26
CA SER A 407 -27.22 20.05 -16.61
C SER A 407 -27.57 21.14 -17.63
N GLU A 408 -26.60 21.52 -18.45
CA GLU A 408 -26.78 22.49 -19.54
C GLU A 408 -27.58 21.90 -20.70
N ASN A 409 -27.58 20.58 -20.87
CA ASN A 409 -28.21 19.92 -22.01
C ASN A 409 -29.75 19.85 -21.87
N ASN A 410 -30.24 19.54 -20.67
CA ASN A 410 -31.66 19.25 -20.41
C ASN A 410 -32.22 19.94 -19.15
N GLY A 411 -31.41 20.71 -18.42
CA GLY A 411 -31.81 21.38 -17.17
C GLY A 411 -32.00 20.45 -15.97
N SER A 412 -31.66 19.15 -16.09
CA SER A 412 -31.81 18.19 -14.98
C SER A 412 -30.94 18.60 -13.78
N ILE A 413 -31.50 18.49 -12.58
CA ILE A 413 -30.78 18.78 -11.33
C ILE A 413 -30.20 17.50 -10.74
N TRP A 414 -28.92 17.56 -10.35
CA TRP A 414 -28.17 16.49 -9.72
C TRP A 414 -27.68 16.94 -8.33
N ILE A 415 -27.58 16.00 -7.40
CA ILE A 415 -27.10 16.24 -6.03
C ILE A 415 -25.79 15.48 -5.83
N TRP A 416 -24.82 16.13 -5.18
CA TRP A 416 -23.62 15.48 -4.71
C TRP A 416 -23.84 14.83 -3.34
N ASN A 417 -23.80 13.51 -3.25
CA ASN A 417 -24.08 12.77 -2.00
C ASN A 417 -22.86 12.53 -1.09
N GLY A 418 -21.69 13.06 -1.46
CA GLY A 418 -20.38 12.84 -0.82
C GLY A 418 -19.46 11.89 -1.57
N LYS A 419 -20.02 10.98 -2.38
CA LYS A 419 -19.24 10.01 -3.18
C LYS A 419 -19.48 10.15 -4.67
N GLU A 420 -20.71 10.44 -5.07
CA GLU A 420 -21.15 10.47 -6.46
C GLU A 420 -22.21 11.55 -6.70
N TRP A 421 -22.33 11.94 -7.97
CA TRP A 421 -23.44 12.75 -8.46
C TRP A 421 -24.61 11.83 -8.79
N SER A 422 -25.75 12.05 -8.14
CA SER A 422 -26.99 11.34 -8.41
C SER A 422 -28.09 12.31 -8.85
N LEU A 423 -29.01 11.80 -9.67
CA LEU A 423 -30.08 12.60 -10.24
C LEU A 423 -31.14 12.86 -9.15
N ASP A 424 -31.55 14.13 -8.97
CA ASP A 424 -32.55 14.48 -7.96
C ASP A 424 -33.95 14.07 -8.43
N LEU A 425 -34.39 12.89 -8.01
CA LEU A 425 -35.69 12.32 -8.36
C LEU A 425 -36.87 13.07 -7.73
N LYS A 426 -36.66 13.96 -6.75
CA LYS A 426 -37.73 14.81 -6.21
C LYS A 426 -38.09 15.93 -7.19
N ILE A 427 -37.11 16.40 -7.96
CA ILE A 427 -37.26 17.53 -8.88
C ILE A 427 -37.43 17.05 -10.32
N ASN A 428 -36.68 16.02 -10.74
CA ASN A 428 -36.72 15.48 -12.09
C ASN A 428 -37.75 14.33 -12.19
N LYS A 429 -38.46 14.23 -13.31
CA LYS A 429 -39.31 13.06 -13.60
C LYS A 429 -38.44 11.80 -13.69
N GLN A 430 -38.94 10.67 -13.18
CA GLN A 430 -38.22 9.39 -13.25
C GLN A 430 -37.82 9.09 -14.71
N PRO A 431 -36.55 8.71 -14.96
CA PRO A 431 -36.10 8.37 -16.29
C PRO A 431 -36.88 7.16 -16.81
N ALA A 432 -37.28 7.20 -18.09
CA ALA A 432 -38.03 6.11 -18.71
C ALA A 432 -37.26 4.78 -18.60
N LYS A 433 -37.97 3.65 -18.49
CA LYS A 433 -37.40 2.30 -18.26
C LYS A 433 -36.35 1.84 -19.30
N ASN A 434 -36.22 2.55 -20.43
CA ASN A 434 -35.28 2.31 -21.53
C ASN A 434 -34.38 3.53 -21.84
N SER A 435 -34.18 4.44 -20.88
CA SER A 435 -33.29 5.60 -21.05
C SER A 435 -31.81 5.20 -21.06
N ARG A 436 -31.00 5.96 -21.82
CA ARG A 436 -29.53 5.86 -21.79
C ARG A 436 -29.03 6.19 -20.39
N LEU A 437 -27.87 5.64 -20.01
CA LEU A 437 -27.25 5.91 -18.71
C LEU A 437 -26.74 7.35 -18.69
N GLU A 438 -27.39 8.22 -17.93
CA GLU A 438 -26.98 9.63 -17.82
C GLU A 438 -25.85 9.76 -16.80
N TYR A 439 -24.81 10.54 -17.12
CA TYR A 439 -23.83 10.96 -16.13
C TYR A 439 -23.28 12.35 -16.41
N LEU A 440 -22.74 12.97 -15.36
CA LEU A 440 -22.08 14.26 -15.44
C LEU A 440 -20.59 14.09 -15.72
N ASP A 441 -20.08 14.80 -16.72
CA ASP A 441 -18.65 14.93 -16.98
C ASP A 441 -18.31 16.38 -17.28
N ASP A 442 -17.90 17.10 -16.25
CA ASP A 442 -17.51 18.50 -16.36
C ASP A 442 -16.40 18.81 -15.34
N PRO A 443 -15.24 19.34 -15.77
CA PRO A 443 -14.13 19.67 -14.87
C PRO A 443 -14.50 20.70 -13.79
N ARG A 444 -15.55 21.49 -14.00
CA ARG A 444 -16.08 22.45 -13.02
C ARG A 444 -16.60 21.76 -11.76
N LEU A 445 -17.19 20.57 -11.92
CA LEU A 445 -17.75 19.82 -10.80
C LEU A 445 -16.66 19.31 -9.86
N ASP A 446 -15.54 18.85 -10.42
CA ASP A 446 -14.39 18.40 -9.62
C ASP A 446 -13.81 19.56 -8.80
N LYS A 447 -13.68 20.75 -9.39
CA LYS A 447 -13.27 21.96 -8.66
C LYS A 447 -14.24 22.31 -7.53
N ALA A 448 -15.54 22.22 -7.78
CA ALA A 448 -16.57 22.48 -6.78
C ALA A 448 -16.54 21.47 -5.62
N VAL A 449 -16.41 20.17 -5.93
CA VAL A 449 -16.30 19.11 -4.91
C VAL A 449 -15.02 19.27 -4.09
N ASN A 450 -13.89 19.61 -4.71
CA ASN A 450 -12.63 19.83 -4.00
C ASN A 450 -12.71 21.05 -3.08
N TRP A 451 -13.30 22.16 -3.54
CA TRP A 451 -13.51 23.33 -2.69
C TRP A 451 -14.42 23.01 -1.49
N LEU A 452 -15.50 22.24 -1.69
CA LEU A 452 -16.37 21.81 -0.59
C LEU A 452 -15.61 20.95 0.45
N ARG A 453 -14.67 20.12 0.01
CA ARG A 453 -13.88 19.23 0.88
C ARG A 453 -12.85 19.95 1.75
N ASN A 454 -12.54 21.20 1.47
CA ASN A 454 -11.57 21.97 2.26
C ASN A 454 -12.11 22.35 3.64
N PHE A 455 -13.42 22.21 3.90
CA PHE A 455 -14.04 22.59 5.16
C PHE A 455 -14.51 21.36 5.95
N ASP A 456 -14.53 21.51 7.27
CA ASP A 456 -15.04 20.49 8.19
C ASP A 456 -16.57 20.51 8.21
N TRP A 457 -17.15 19.53 7.52
CA TRP A 457 -18.59 19.32 7.42
C TRP A 457 -19.02 18.02 8.08
N PHE A 458 -20.15 18.08 8.79
CA PHE A 458 -20.94 16.95 9.23
C PHE A 458 -22.04 16.63 8.21
N THR A 459 -22.26 15.35 7.88
CA THR A 459 -23.28 14.93 6.91
C THR A 459 -24.37 14.10 7.59
N PRO A 460 -25.48 14.72 8.06
CA PRO A 460 -26.61 13.97 8.65
C PRO A 460 -27.37 13.16 7.59
N GLU A 461 -27.45 13.69 6.37
CA GLU A 461 -28.12 13.08 5.23
C GLU A 461 -27.25 13.16 3.98
N HIS A 462 -27.46 12.23 3.05
CA HIS A 462 -26.76 12.24 1.76
C HIS A 462 -27.03 13.54 0.99
N GLY A 463 -25.99 14.36 0.83
CA GLY A 463 -26.03 15.61 0.07
C GLY A 463 -26.44 16.86 0.87
N LEU A 464 -26.56 16.74 2.19
CA LEU A 464 -26.64 17.87 3.11
C LEU A 464 -25.37 17.91 3.97
N TRP A 465 -24.65 19.03 3.89
CA TRP A 465 -23.41 19.27 4.63
C TRP A 465 -23.70 20.36 5.66
N ILE A 466 -23.43 20.08 6.93
CA ILE A 466 -23.71 20.99 8.04
C ILE A 466 -22.41 21.26 8.78
N SER A 467 -22.15 22.52 9.11
CA SER A 467 -21.08 22.88 10.03
C SER A 467 -21.64 23.83 11.09
N ASP A 468 -20.94 23.91 12.22
CA ASP A 468 -21.31 24.84 13.28
C ASP A 468 -20.94 26.26 12.83
N ALA A 469 -21.87 27.20 13.02
CA ALA A 469 -21.63 28.60 12.75
C ALA A 469 -20.78 29.17 13.89
N THR A 470 -19.47 29.09 13.76
CA THR A 470 -18.49 29.63 14.71
C THR A 470 -17.63 30.70 14.06
N GLU A 471 -17.01 31.55 14.88
CA GLU A 471 -16.09 32.58 14.40
C GLU A 471 -14.90 31.99 13.64
N GLU A 472 -14.36 30.87 14.14
CA GLU A 472 -13.26 30.13 13.51
C GLU A 472 -13.67 29.62 12.12
N PHE A 473 -14.87 29.04 12.01
CA PHE A 473 -15.40 28.56 10.74
C PHE A 473 -15.58 29.71 9.73
N PHE A 474 -16.17 30.84 10.14
CA PHE A 474 -16.34 31.98 9.24
C PHE A 474 -15.02 32.62 8.81
N ASN A 475 -14.04 32.69 9.71
CA ASN A 475 -12.69 33.13 9.37
C ASN A 475 -12.05 32.20 8.34
N HIS A 476 -12.13 30.89 8.54
CA HIS A 476 -11.61 29.90 7.61
C HIS A 476 -12.34 29.94 6.25
N LEU A 477 -13.68 30.05 6.26
CA LEU A 477 -14.49 30.21 5.07
C LEU A 477 -14.15 31.50 4.32
N SER A 478 -13.93 32.61 5.02
CA SER A 478 -13.52 33.89 4.43
C SER A 478 -12.16 33.82 3.75
N GLN A 479 -11.19 33.12 4.34
CA GLN A 479 -9.85 32.94 3.76
C GLN A 479 -9.90 32.18 2.44
N HIS A 480 -10.65 31.07 2.38
CA HIS A 480 -10.80 30.24 1.19
C HIS A 480 -11.94 30.69 0.26
N TRP A 481 -12.64 31.79 0.58
CA TRP A 481 -13.75 32.31 -0.23
C TRP A 481 -13.28 32.81 -1.60
N ASN A 482 -12.07 33.36 -1.68
CA ASN A 482 -11.49 33.85 -2.93
C ASN A 482 -11.10 32.71 -3.89
N GLU A 483 -10.87 31.52 -3.36
CA GLU A 483 -10.51 30.31 -4.13
C GLU A 483 -11.76 29.58 -4.67
N ARG A 484 -12.96 30.10 -4.39
CA ARG A 484 -14.22 29.47 -4.79
C ARG A 484 -14.33 29.39 -6.32
N PRO A 485 -14.91 28.31 -6.87
CA PRO A 485 -15.13 28.21 -8.32
C PRO A 485 -15.96 29.37 -8.90
N ALA A 486 -15.33 30.25 -9.67
CA ALA A 486 -15.99 31.43 -10.27
C ALA A 486 -17.14 31.08 -11.24
N GLU A 487 -17.11 29.89 -11.82
CA GLU A 487 -18.14 29.40 -12.74
C GLU A 487 -19.34 28.73 -12.03
N ALA A 488 -19.28 28.61 -10.70
CA ALA A 488 -20.37 28.07 -9.89
C ALA A 488 -21.40 29.16 -9.53
N GLU A 489 -22.66 28.75 -9.41
CA GLU A 489 -23.74 29.60 -8.91
C GLU A 489 -23.81 29.49 -7.38
N TYR A 490 -23.83 30.61 -6.67
CA TYR A 490 -23.93 30.65 -5.21
C TYR A 490 -25.26 31.29 -4.81
N LEU A 491 -26.11 30.49 -4.19
CA LEU A 491 -27.37 30.94 -3.60
C LEU A 491 -27.26 30.84 -2.09
N GLY A 492 -27.86 31.79 -1.38
CA GLY A 492 -27.98 31.68 0.06
C GLY A 492 -29.17 32.46 0.60
N ASN A 493 -29.52 32.19 1.84
CA ASN A 493 -30.52 32.99 2.56
C ASN A 493 -29.96 34.37 2.91
N THR A 494 -30.82 35.27 3.40
CA THR A 494 -30.45 36.67 3.69
C THR A 494 -29.25 36.79 4.62
N GLY A 495 -29.18 35.98 5.68
CA GLY A 495 -28.04 35.96 6.61
C GLY A 495 -26.71 35.63 5.91
N PHE A 496 -26.67 34.56 5.11
CA PHE A 496 -25.46 34.20 4.37
C PHE A 496 -25.12 35.23 3.28
N GLN A 497 -26.14 35.81 2.63
CA GLN A 497 -25.94 36.85 1.62
C GLN A 497 -25.23 38.07 2.20
N HIS A 498 -25.67 38.57 3.36
CA HIS A 498 -25.09 39.75 4.00
C HIS A 498 -23.64 39.55 4.50
N LEU A 499 -23.21 38.31 4.73
CA LEU A 499 -21.85 38.00 5.17
C LEU A 499 -20.87 37.76 4.01
N PHE A 500 -21.27 37.03 2.95
CA PHE A 500 -20.31 36.53 1.96
C PHE A 500 -20.62 36.86 0.51
N LEU A 501 -21.89 37.05 0.14
CA LEU A 501 -22.26 37.35 -1.25
C LEU A 501 -22.29 38.86 -1.50
N ASN A 502 -22.88 39.60 -0.57
CA ASN A 502 -22.95 41.07 -0.53
C ASN A 502 -22.52 41.54 0.87
N PRO A 503 -21.22 41.46 1.20
CA PRO A 503 -20.72 41.76 2.54
C PRO A 503 -21.05 43.20 2.93
N LYS A 504 -21.88 43.37 3.95
CA LYS A 504 -22.14 44.67 4.58
C LYS A 504 -21.41 44.72 5.91
N ARG A 505 -20.25 45.38 5.91
CA ARG A 505 -19.44 45.52 7.13
C ARG A 505 -20.02 46.57 8.04
N LEU A 506 -20.17 46.21 9.31
CA LEU A 506 -20.54 47.09 10.39
C LEU A 506 -19.39 48.03 10.73
N ARG A 507 -19.69 49.33 10.80
CA ARG A 507 -18.74 50.36 11.21
C ARG A 507 -19.31 51.16 12.37
N PRO A 508 -18.54 51.37 13.45
CA PRO A 508 -18.92 52.30 14.48
C PRO A 508 -18.68 53.74 14.01
N THR A 509 -19.69 54.58 14.18
CA THR A 509 -19.65 56.02 13.98
C THR A 509 -19.76 56.71 15.33
N LEU A 510 -18.72 57.45 15.71
CA LEU A 510 -18.73 58.23 16.94
C LEU A 510 -19.51 59.52 16.71
N VAL A 511 -20.59 59.71 17.47
CA VAL A 511 -21.45 60.88 17.42
C VAL A 511 -21.15 61.79 18.59
N VAL A 512 -20.78 63.03 18.29
CA VAL A 512 -20.55 64.08 19.28
C VAL A 512 -21.65 65.12 19.20
N SER A 513 -22.39 65.25 20.29
CA SER A 513 -23.40 66.29 20.47
C SER A 513 -22.89 67.34 21.45
N GLY A 514 -22.91 68.60 21.03
CA GLY A 514 -22.57 69.72 21.91
C GLY A 514 -23.79 70.19 22.68
N SER A 515 -23.77 70.08 24.01
CA SER A 515 -24.89 70.51 24.87
C SER A 515 -25.03 72.03 25.04
N GLY A 516 -24.20 72.84 24.35
CA GLY A 516 -24.19 74.30 24.47
C GLY A 516 -23.60 74.85 25.78
N ILE A 517 -23.16 73.96 26.68
CA ILE A 517 -22.46 74.21 27.95
C ILE A 517 -21.24 73.26 27.94
N ASP A 518 -20.13 73.65 28.58
CA ASP A 518 -18.74 73.16 28.44
C ASP A 518 -18.43 71.67 28.74
N TRP A 519 -19.33 70.76 28.42
CA TRP A 519 -19.14 69.31 28.38
C TRP A 519 -19.55 68.78 26.99
N LEU A 520 -18.84 67.76 26.50
CA LEU A 520 -19.18 67.07 25.26
C LEU A 520 -19.94 65.79 25.59
N SER A 521 -21.02 65.50 24.87
CA SER A 521 -21.69 64.21 24.93
C SER A 521 -21.24 63.34 23.75
N VAL A 522 -20.54 62.25 24.04
CA VAL A 522 -20.00 61.32 23.04
C VAL A 522 -20.72 59.98 23.14
N SER A 523 -21.24 59.48 22.02
CA SER A 523 -21.87 58.17 21.91
C SER A 523 -21.38 57.44 20.67
N THR A 524 -21.46 56.11 20.69
CA THR A 524 -21.16 55.26 19.53
C THR A 524 -22.47 54.80 18.89
N GLU A 525 -22.70 55.22 17.65
CA GLU A 525 -23.73 54.64 16.80
C GLU A 525 -23.08 53.63 15.84
N TRP A 526 -23.86 52.69 15.34
CA TRP A 526 -23.38 51.71 14.37
C TRP A 526 -24.14 51.89 13.06
N GLU A 527 -23.41 52.13 11.97
CA GLU A 527 -24.02 52.34 10.66
C GLU A 527 -24.29 50.99 9.99
N ILE A 528 -25.57 50.65 9.80
CA ILE A 528 -26.01 49.60 8.87
C ILE A 528 -27.21 50.09 8.06
N GLU A 529 -27.13 49.91 6.75
CA GLU A 529 -28.29 49.93 5.87
C GLU A 529 -29.25 48.75 6.14
N GLY A 530 -30.25 48.97 7.00
CA GLY A 530 -31.47 48.17 7.02
C GLY A 530 -31.67 47.18 8.17
N MET A 531 -30.80 47.15 9.18
CA MET A 531 -31.00 46.35 10.40
C MET A 531 -31.35 47.22 11.61
N LYS A 532 -32.39 46.82 12.36
CA LYS A 532 -32.73 47.44 13.65
C LYS A 532 -31.99 46.69 14.76
N LEU A 533 -30.83 47.19 15.14
CA LEU A 533 -30.06 46.63 16.25
C LEU A 533 -30.79 46.89 17.57
N THR A 534 -30.89 45.85 18.41
CA THR A 534 -31.44 46.00 19.76
C THR A 534 -30.39 46.53 20.73
N LYS A 535 -30.82 46.91 21.94
CA LYS A 535 -29.87 47.34 22.99
C LYS A 535 -28.88 46.23 23.36
N ALA A 536 -29.31 44.98 23.31
CA ALA A 536 -28.45 43.82 23.57
C ALA A 536 -27.41 43.63 22.46
N ASP A 537 -27.82 43.78 21.19
CA ASP A 537 -26.92 43.73 20.05
C ASP A 537 -25.80 44.80 20.16
N LEU A 538 -26.17 46.04 20.52
CA LEU A 538 -25.21 47.15 20.67
C LEU A 538 -24.20 46.93 21.81
N GLN A 539 -24.62 46.34 22.94
CA GLN A 539 -23.73 45.99 24.04
C GLN A 539 -22.73 44.89 23.65
N GLN A 540 -23.16 43.93 22.84
CA GLN A 540 -22.25 42.90 22.36
C GLN A 540 -21.25 43.44 21.33
N LEU A 541 -21.68 44.35 20.45
CA LEU A 541 -20.77 45.02 19.50
C LEU A 541 -19.76 45.92 20.20
N ALA A 542 -20.14 46.53 21.32
CA ALA A 542 -19.25 47.37 22.12
C ALA A 542 -18.03 46.62 22.69
N THR A 543 -18.24 45.36 23.07
CA THR A 543 -17.22 44.49 23.68
C THR A 543 -16.51 43.61 22.67
N ALA A 544 -17.03 43.52 21.44
CA ALA A 544 -16.48 42.64 20.42
C ALA A 544 -15.25 43.24 19.74
N SER A 545 -14.20 42.41 19.62
CA SER A 545 -12.97 42.72 18.89
C SER A 545 -12.78 41.84 17.65
N ASN A 546 -13.58 40.78 17.50
CA ASN A 546 -13.44 39.79 16.44
C ASN A 546 -14.16 40.21 15.15
N ARG A 547 -13.68 39.71 14.01
CA ARG A 547 -14.24 40.03 12.68
C ARG A 547 -15.69 39.60 12.51
N PHE A 548 -16.03 38.41 13.01
CA PHE A 548 -17.39 37.87 12.92
C PHE A 548 -17.96 37.81 14.32
N VAL A 549 -19.14 38.40 14.51
CA VAL A 549 -19.79 38.47 15.82
C VAL A 549 -21.23 38.01 15.69
N LYS A 550 -21.66 37.19 16.64
CA LYS A 550 -23.05 36.72 16.71
C LYS A 550 -23.90 37.67 17.55
N LEU A 551 -24.80 38.40 16.93
CA LEU A 551 -25.78 39.22 17.62
C LEU A 551 -26.97 38.38 18.12
N PRO A 552 -27.52 38.65 19.31
CA PRO A 552 -28.65 37.92 19.88
C PRO A 552 -29.90 37.95 18.99
N ASP A 553 -30.24 39.10 18.41
CA ASP A 553 -31.49 39.27 17.65
C ASP A 553 -31.26 39.37 16.14
N SER A 554 -30.09 39.88 15.73
CA SER A 554 -29.78 40.19 14.32
C SER A 554 -28.90 39.14 13.63
N GLY A 555 -28.50 38.08 14.34
CA GLY A 555 -27.67 36.99 13.80
C GLY A 555 -26.20 37.38 13.59
N TRP A 556 -25.52 36.68 12.70
CA TRP A 556 -24.09 36.88 12.44
C TRP A 556 -23.82 38.11 11.58
N VAL A 557 -22.84 38.91 11.99
CA VAL A 557 -22.41 40.13 11.29
C VAL A 557 -20.88 40.20 11.14
N GLU A 558 -20.41 40.87 10.09
CA GLU A 558 -18.98 41.14 9.86
C GLU A 558 -18.65 42.57 10.32
N LEU A 559 -17.65 42.70 11.20
CA LEU A 559 -17.11 43.97 11.68
C LEU A 559 -15.91 44.42 10.86
N ASP A 560 -15.83 45.73 10.64
CA ASP A 560 -14.61 46.39 10.15
C ASP A 560 -13.65 46.60 11.34
N ILE A 561 -12.79 45.62 11.61
CA ILE A 561 -11.89 45.61 12.79
C ILE A 561 -11.05 46.88 12.88
N ASP A 562 -10.53 47.36 11.75
CA ASP A 562 -9.70 48.57 11.71
C ASP A 562 -10.50 49.79 12.17
N SER A 563 -11.77 49.88 11.74
CA SER A 563 -12.67 50.96 12.16
C SER A 563 -13.07 50.85 13.63
N VAL A 564 -13.28 49.63 14.13
CA VAL A 564 -13.59 49.37 15.55
C VAL A 564 -12.42 49.76 16.46
N HIS A 565 -11.20 49.33 16.11
CA HIS A 565 -10.00 49.66 16.88
C HIS A 565 -9.76 51.18 16.93
N ARG A 566 -9.91 51.87 15.79
CA ARG A 566 -9.80 53.34 15.74
C ARG A 566 -10.85 54.03 16.61
N ALA A 567 -12.08 53.53 16.61
CA ALA A 567 -13.14 54.09 17.46
C ALA A 567 -12.86 53.87 18.96
N GLN A 568 -12.36 52.69 19.34
CA GLN A 568 -11.94 52.40 20.72
C GLN A 568 -10.80 53.29 21.19
N GLU A 569 -9.77 53.48 20.36
CA GLU A 569 -8.63 54.38 20.65
C GLU A 569 -9.09 55.83 20.82
N THR A 570 -10.01 56.28 19.96
CA THR A 570 -10.60 57.63 20.05
C THR A 570 -11.41 57.82 21.34
N MET A 571 -12.21 56.82 21.73
CA MET A 571 -12.99 56.84 22.97
C MET A 571 -12.10 56.80 24.22
N SER A 572 -11.04 56.00 24.20
CA SER A 572 -10.06 55.94 25.30
C SER A 572 -9.33 57.28 25.47
N THR A 573 -8.97 57.95 24.37
CA THR A 573 -8.39 59.30 24.39
C THR A 573 -9.35 60.32 25.04
N LEU A 574 -10.66 60.13 24.84
CA LEU A 574 -11.71 60.92 25.46
C LEU A 574 -11.98 60.54 26.94
N GLY A 575 -11.29 59.55 27.48
CA GLY A 575 -11.44 59.07 28.86
C GLY A 575 -12.60 58.10 29.05
N ILE A 576 -13.07 57.45 27.97
CA ILE A 576 -14.11 56.41 28.01
C ILE A 576 -13.49 55.07 27.60
N ASP A 577 -13.56 54.08 28.48
CA ASP A 577 -12.91 52.78 28.27
C ASP A 577 -13.63 51.87 27.24
N GLU A 578 -14.94 52.06 27.01
CA GLU A 578 -15.75 51.18 26.16
C GLU A 578 -16.59 51.97 25.14
N LEU A 579 -16.87 51.35 23.98
CA LEU A 579 -17.83 51.90 23.02
C LEU A 579 -19.24 51.84 23.60
N THR A 580 -19.90 52.97 23.85
CA THR A 580 -21.26 52.96 24.41
C THR A 580 -22.26 53.70 23.53
N PRO A 581 -23.44 53.10 23.26
CA PRO A 581 -24.52 53.81 22.55
C PRO A 581 -25.18 54.88 23.42
N ILE A 582 -24.89 54.89 24.72
CA ILE A 582 -25.36 55.91 25.66
C ILE A 582 -24.36 57.06 25.61
N ALA A 583 -24.88 58.28 25.43
CA ALA A 583 -24.07 59.49 25.46
C ALA A 583 -23.40 59.66 26.84
N GLN A 584 -22.08 59.65 26.84
CA GLN A 584 -21.27 59.91 28.04
C GLN A 584 -20.73 61.33 28.02
N LYS A 585 -20.61 61.92 29.21
CA LYS A 585 -20.05 63.26 29.38
C LYS A 585 -18.53 63.16 29.37
N VAL A 586 -17.90 63.87 28.46
CA VAL A 586 -16.45 63.98 28.35
C VAL A 586 -16.03 65.41 28.69
N ASP A 587 -14.98 65.51 29.51
CA ASP A 587 -14.31 66.77 29.81
C ASP A 587 -13.59 67.30 28.57
N MET A 588 -13.70 68.61 28.34
CA MET A 588 -13.03 69.30 27.24
C MET A 588 -11.51 69.09 27.25
N MET A 589 -10.90 68.92 28.43
CA MET A 589 -9.45 68.71 28.55
C MET A 589 -8.99 67.41 27.86
N ASN A 590 -9.82 66.36 27.87
CA ASN A 590 -9.52 65.10 27.16
C ASN A 590 -9.63 65.26 25.64
N ALA A 591 -10.51 66.14 25.18
CA ALA A 591 -10.70 66.42 23.75
C ALA A 591 -9.52 67.18 23.12
N VAL A 592 -8.69 67.87 23.92
CA VAL A 592 -7.46 68.55 23.44
C VAL A 592 -6.40 67.55 22.98
N HIS A 593 -6.43 66.33 23.49
CA HIS A 593 -5.50 65.26 23.09
C HIS A 593 -5.85 64.63 21.73
N LEU A 594 -6.99 65.01 21.12
CA LEU A 594 -7.36 64.54 19.79
C LEU A 594 -6.53 65.22 18.71
N ASN A 595 -5.99 64.43 17.78
CA ASN A 595 -5.30 64.92 16.61
C ASN A 595 -6.29 65.13 15.43
N GLU A 596 -5.82 65.72 14.34
CA GLU A 596 -6.67 66.04 13.19
C GLU A 596 -7.24 64.78 12.50
N GLU A 597 -6.55 63.65 12.58
CA GLU A 597 -7.01 62.35 12.08
C GLU A 597 -8.16 61.79 12.95
N THR A 598 -8.06 61.82 14.28
CA THR A 598 -9.14 61.37 15.17
C THR A 598 -10.32 62.33 15.18
N LEU A 599 -10.12 63.62 14.95
CA LEU A 599 -11.21 64.58 14.74
C LEU A 599 -12.01 64.32 13.45
N SER A 600 -11.43 63.60 12.48
CA SER A 600 -12.10 63.26 11.21
C SER A 600 -13.04 62.05 11.33
N THR A 601 -12.83 61.19 12.34
CA THR A 601 -13.68 60.01 12.60
C THR A 601 -14.93 60.37 13.42
N LEU A 602 -14.94 61.54 14.05
CA LEU A 602 -16.08 62.07 14.79
C LEU A 602 -17.11 62.68 13.83
N SER A 603 -18.39 62.40 14.10
CA SER A 603 -19.54 62.89 13.36
C SER A 603 -20.51 63.63 14.28
N GLY A 604 -21.32 64.53 13.73
CA GLY A 604 -22.33 65.29 14.49
C GLY A 604 -22.05 66.79 14.60
N GLU A 605 -23.10 67.55 14.96
CA GLU A 605 -23.08 69.03 15.01
C GLU A 605 -22.09 69.62 16.02
N GLY A 606 -21.67 68.84 17.02
CA GLY A 606 -20.71 69.26 18.05
C GLY A 606 -19.26 69.31 17.58
N VAL A 607 -18.90 68.56 16.53
CA VAL A 607 -17.50 68.39 16.09
C VAL A 607 -16.93 69.66 15.47
N ALA A 608 -17.73 70.40 14.69
CA ALA A 608 -17.29 71.65 14.08
C ALA A 608 -16.99 72.72 15.14
N LYS A 609 -17.85 72.84 16.15
CA LYS A 609 -17.67 73.75 17.29
C LYS A 609 -16.47 73.35 18.15
N LEU A 610 -16.25 72.05 18.33
CA LEU A 610 -15.10 71.53 19.06
C LEU A 610 -13.78 71.88 18.36
N ARG A 611 -13.71 71.66 17.04
CA ARG A 611 -12.53 71.98 16.22
C ARG A 611 -12.18 73.46 16.28
N GLU A 612 -13.19 74.34 16.20
CA GLU A 612 -13.01 75.79 16.32
C GLU A 612 -12.48 76.19 17.71
N ARG A 613 -13.02 75.62 18.79
CA ARG A 613 -12.60 75.92 20.17
C ARG A 613 -11.18 75.43 20.49
N VAL A 614 -10.81 74.23 20.05
CA VAL A 614 -9.46 73.70 20.24
C VAL A 614 -8.44 74.52 19.44
N ALA A 615 -8.79 74.96 18.23
CA ALA A 615 -7.93 75.82 17.42
C ALA A 615 -7.77 77.25 17.98
N ALA A 616 -8.75 77.75 18.74
CA ALA A 616 -8.75 79.09 19.33
C ALA A 616 -8.04 79.19 20.70
N PHE A 617 -7.52 78.09 21.24
CA PHE A 617 -6.91 78.06 22.58
C PHE A 617 -5.43 78.50 22.52
N ASP A 618 -5.14 79.72 23.00
CA ASP A 618 -3.79 80.35 22.97
C ASP A 618 -3.16 80.53 24.38
N GLY A 619 -3.72 79.84 25.39
CA GLY A 619 -3.25 79.89 26.78
C GLY A 619 -4.16 80.66 27.76
N ILE A 620 -3.74 80.78 29.02
CA ILE A 620 -4.52 81.44 30.09
C ILE A 620 -4.45 82.97 29.88
N PRO A 621 -5.59 83.66 29.69
CA PRO A 621 -5.60 85.10 29.48
C PRO A 621 -5.20 85.84 30.77
N LYS A 622 -4.47 86.96 30.62
CA LYS A 622 -4.14 87.84 31.75
C LYS A 622 -5.35 88.71 32.08
N GLN A 623 -5.80 88.63 33.33
CA GLN A 623 -6.96 89.37 33.84
C GLN A 623 -6.51 90.60 34.61
N THR A 624 -7.29 91.68 34.58
CA THR A 624 -7.03 92.88 35.38
C THR A 624 -7.43 92.64 36.83
N LEU A 625 -6.62 93.09 37.79
CA LEU A 625 -6.97 92.99 39.21
C LEU A 625 -8.13 93.93 39.57
N PRO A 626 -9.01 93.55 40.51
CA PRO A 626 -10.08 94.43 40.98
C PRO A 626 -9.53 95.70 41.64
N ASP A 627 -10.19 96.84 41.39
CA ASP A 627 -9.78 98.17 41.89
C ASP A 627 -9.70 98.24 43.43
N ASN A 628 -10.41 97.34 44.12
CA ASN A 628 -10.50 97.27 45.58
C ASN A 628 -9.27 96.59 46.23
N ILE A 629 -8.34 96.07 45.43
CA ILE A 629 -7.09 95.47 45.93
C ILE A 629 -5.95 96.49 45.92
N HIS A 630 -5.57 96.93 47.11
CA HIS A 630 -4.43 97.85 47.29
C HIS A 630 -3.10 97.13 47.55
N ALA A 631 -3.08 95.79 47.52
CA ALA A 631 -1.88 94.98 47.70
C ALA A 631 -1.17 94.74 46.35
N GLN A 632 0.17 94.77 46.34
CA GLN A 632 0.95 94.39 45.17
C GLN A 632 1.14 92.86 45.13
N LEU A 633 0.48 92.19 44.17
CA LEU A 633 0.66 90.76 43.94
C LEU A 633 2.03 90.48 43.30
N ARG A 634 2.69 89.42 43.75
CA ARG A 634 3.89 88.88 43.07
C ARG A 634 3.48 88.20 41.76
N SER A 635 4.42 88.03 40.82
CA SER A 635 4.16 87.41 39.51
C SER A 635 3.41 86.08 39.60
N TYR A 636 3.87 85.15 40.43
CA TYR A 636 3.21 83.85 40.60
C TYR A 636 1.80 83.96 41.22
N GLN A 637 1.55 84.98 42.05
CA GLN A 637 0.22 85.23 42.62
C GLN A 637 -0.74 85.78 41.57
N TYR A 638 -0.21 86.59 40.65
CA TYR A 638 -0.95 87.06 39.50
C TYR A 638 -1.27 85.93 38.53
N ASP A 639 -0.33 85.01 38.31
CA ASP A 639 -0.54 83.82 37.48
C ASP A 639 -1.58 82.87 38.12
N GLY A 640 -1.52 82.65 39.43
CA GLY A 640 -2.54 81.89 40.18
C GLY A 640 -3.93 82.53 40.13
N PHE A 641 -4.01 83.86 40.20
CA PHE A 641 -5.26 84.61 40.01
C PHE A 641 -5.82 84.44 38.58
N ASN A 642 -5.00 84.64 37.55
CA ASN A 642 -5.40 84.45 36.16
C ASN A 642 -5.90 83.02 35.91
N PHE A 643 -5.22 82.03 36.51
CA PHE A 643 -5.62 80.63 36.46
C PHE A 643 -6.99 80.39 37.12
N LEU A 644 -7.24 80.95 38.30
CA LEU A 644 -8.54 80.85 38.97
C LEU A 644 -9.67 81.53 38.18
N CYS A 645 -9.41 82.73 37.62
CA CYS A 645 -10.36 83.41 36.75
C CYS A 645 -10.67 82.57 35.51
N PHE A 646 -9.65 82.04 34.85
CA PHE A 646 -9.81 81.16 33.68
C PHE A 646 -10.60 79.90 34.02
N LEU A 647 -10.28 79.21 35.13
CA LEU A 647 -11.03 78.05 35.59
C LEU A 647 -12.52 78.38 35.82
N THR A 648 -12.80 79.56 36.36
CA THR A 648 -14.17 80.00 36.65
C THR A 648 -14.92 80.41 35.40
N GLU A 649 -14.28 81.14 34.49
CA GLU A 649 -14.83 81.48 33.18
C GLU A 649 -15.17 80.23 32.37
N MET A 650 -14.35 79.18 32.50
CA MET A 650 -14.56 77.90 31.83
C MET A 650 -15.44 76.93 32.63
N ASN A 651 -15.91 77.29 33.83
CA ASN A 651 -16.62 76.42 34.78
C ASN A 651 -15.91 75.07 35.05
N ILE A 652 -14.57 75.06 34.99
CA ILE A 652 -13.74 73.88 35.26
C ILE A 652 -13.32 73.92 36.73
N GLY A 653 -13.49 72.80 37.44
CA GLY A 653 -12.95 72.66 38.79
C GLY A 653 -11.43 72.56 38.75
N GLY A 654 -10.73 73.30 39.63
CA GLY A 654 -9.28 73.21 39.74
C GLY A 654 -8.80 73.41 41.17
N ILE A 655 -7.64 72.85 41.49
CA ILE A 655 -7.02 72.95 42.81
C ILE A 655 -5.79 73.85 42.68
N LEU A 656 -5.83 75.00 43.37
CA LEU A 656 -4.67 75.88 43.49
C LEU A 656 -3.70 75.31 44.53
N ALA A 657 -2.72 74.54 44.08
CA ALA A 657 -1.78 73.78 44.91
C ALA A 657 -0.40 74.45 45.07
N ASP A 658 -0.36 75.76 45.32
CA ASP A 658 0.91 76.46 45.64
C ASP A 658 1.50 75.99 46.98
N ASP A 659 2.81 76.15 47.19
CA ASP A 659 3.47 75.85 48.48
C ASP A 659 2.92 76.70 49.66
N MET A 660 3.05 76.18 50.89
CA MET A 660 2.50 76.82 52.10
C MET A 660 3.15 78.19 52.39
N GLY A 661 2.34 79.21 52.73
CA GLY A 661 2.81 80.54 53.10
C GLY A 661 3.01 81.54 51.95
N LEU A 662 2.77 81.13 50.70
CA LEU A 662 3.00 81.95 49.51
C LEU A 662 1.82 82.86 49.08
N GLY A 663 0.75 82.94 49.89
CA GLY A 663 -0.31 83.93 49.69
C GLY A 663 -1.48 83.50 48.80
N LYS A 664 -1.82 82.20 48.77
CA LYS A 664 -3.07 81.68 48.15
C LYS A 664 -4.31 82.46 48.59
N THR A 665 -4.37 82.88 49.85
CA THR A 665 -5.46 83.71 50.38
C THR A 665 -5.63 85.02 49.59
N LEU A 666 -4.53 85.71 49.25
CA LEU A 666 -4.59 86.95 48.48
C LEU A 666 -5.05 86.68 47.05
N GLN A 667 -4.59 85.59 46.42
CA GLN A 667 -5.01 85.17 45.08
C GLN A 667 -6.51 84.83 45.04
N THR A 668 -7.01 84.08 46.03
CA THR A 668 -8.43 83.71 46.15
C THR A 668 -9.30 84.93 46.45
N LEU A 669 -8.85 85.85 47.32
CA LEU A 669 -9.57 87.10 47.58
C LEU A 669 -9.61 88.00 46.34
N ALA A 670 -8.52 88.07 45.57
CA ALA A 670 -8.49 88.77 44.29
C ALA A 670 -9.46 88.19 43.27
N TRP A 671 -9.67 86.88 43.30
CA TRP A 671 -10.61 86.18 42.43
C TRP A 671 -12.09 86.36 42.86
N ILE A 672 -12.37 86.45 44.16
CA ILE A 672 -13.73 86.62 44.68
C ILE A 672 -14.24 88.06 44.54
N LEU A 673 -13.34 89.05 44.68
CA LEU A 673 -13.63 90.47 44.53
C LEU A 673 -13.72 90.87 43.07
#